data_AF-A0A7C6GA92-F1
#
_entry.id   AF-A0A7C6GA92-F1
#
_cell.length_a   1.000
_cell.length_b   1.000
_cell.length_c   1.000
_cell.angle_alpha   90.00
_cell.angle_beta   90.00
_cell.angle_gamma   90.00
#
_symmetry.space_group_name_H-M   'P 1'
#
loop_
_entity.id
_entity.type
_entity.pdbx_description
1 polymer ?
#
loop_
_entity_poly.entity_id
_entity_poly.type
_entity_poly.pdbx_seq_one_letter_code
_entity_poly.pdbx_strand_id
1 'polypeptide(L)'
;MQLTNKVLLTALLLIVFAGLGQAQLEYEQFMAMTVDQNPQIRAEAVALLEAEKVSEQQVIDRLVELLADSDYSVQQVASAALVKVGSAAVPSLESGLTKYSHASMLPVRQAIARILGQIDTAESVTVLMQMLNDPAPQIRRAAAQGLEAIGPAARHTSRKLGELILDRNEDAQVRAAAAQAIGKIGYDNDLAVLALAVARVESAFQLVWAAQGALNNLQIDTEVMVTALLRLLDDAKLGFLANDALIHIINTSKDGISVVKNIFLSADTDVKQLLAVHLGAFAVGVDEASQSEMLELFLLALNDENAQVRLSACLGVTALDSAYAGIVPRLAELAEDHEESIELRRAAVNAWEWLVKNDYQLEEQIIAHALDSSEDRQIRESAYRMIGLMDKVSSQLALKLLAALDQIDSDCRWAVSPYLFAAAKQDSEVLKALINTAIDHSDSEIKLYAVRILSAVGPGADQAIPILMDMVLNAHESSLRIAAARALSEIGAGRSDLNDIFTLLTADSNPNVSRIAKQYLGVSQLSEPPIVPAFPTAEGFGAWTQGGRGGRVFIVTNLNDRGPGSLREAIDASGPRIVVFAVSGVIRLQSPLLITNPYLTIAGQTAPGQGITIADYDTRIQTHDVIIQHLRFRLGDLHQQEADTLWINESKNIILDHVSTSWGVDETLSVSASDNITVQWSLITESLKNTFHSKGAHGYGSLIRGEFGSKYSFLNNLWAHHMGRMPRPGNYTDYRRDPEGALIDFRNNVFYNWGGTTSGANNDNNSVTKYNFINNYYISGFNSGGSLAFREYSPYAQAYFAGNYMNGDVPTDPWSLVDVRISRDVFETSYRQSQPFDTGLVTTVSALEAYERVMADGGALPRDLIDQRVVQSVIERTGRHIDSPQDVGGLQRVFSHPAAKDSNYDGIPDWWCIRYGFDPSWDLPLNEDFDGDGYTNIEEYLHGTDPEVYVDYTKGKGYQ
;
A
#
# COMPACT_ATOMS: atom_id res chain seq x y z
N MET A 1 74.42 -9.76 -17.08
CA MET A 1 74.62 -10.39 -18.41
C MET A 1 75.12 -11.83 -18.33
N GLN A 2 76.18 -12.16 -17.59
CA GLN A 2 76.66 -13.56 -17.51
C GLN A 2 75.80 -14.51 -16.65
N LEU A 3 75.07 -14.01 -15.64
CA LEU A 3 74.11 -14.82 -14.87
C LEU A 3 72.82 -15.10 -15.64
N THR A 4 72.28 -14.07 -16.31
CA THR A 4 71.03 -14.12 -17.09
C THR A 4 71.12 -15.08 -18.28
N ASN A 5 72.27 -15.13 -18.96
CA ASN A 5 72.51 -16.06 -20.07
C ASN A 5 72.71 -17.52 -19.62
N LYS A 6 73.14 -17.78 -18.38
CA LYS A 6 73.23 -19.16 -17.87
C LYS A 6 71.84 -19.71 -17.56
N VAL A 7 71.01 -18.95 -16.86
CA VAL A 7 69.64 -19.37 -16.50
C VAL A 7 68.78 -19.64 -17.75
N LEU A 8 68.87 -18.78 -18.77
CA LEU A 8 68.16 -18.99 -20.04
C LEU A 8 68.64 -20.24 -20.78
N LEU A 9 69.96 -20.51 -20.78
CA LEU A 9 70.55 -21.70 -21.41
C LEU A 9 70.17 -22.98 -20.66
N THR A 10 70.06 -22.93 -19.33
CA THR A 10 69.59 -24.05 -18.50
C THR A 10 68.10 -24.28 -18.68
N ALA A 11 67.28 -23.23 -18.76
CA ALA A 11 65.85 -23.34 -19.10
C ALA A 11 65.65 -23.94 -20.51
N LEU A 12 66.43 -23.51 -21.52
CA LEU A 12 66.40 -24.13 -22.85
C LEU A 12 66.82 -25.60 -22.83
N LEU A 13 67.83 -25.95 -22.03
CA LEU A 13 68.27 -27.34 -21.83
C LEU A 13 67.18 -28.16 -21.13
N LEU A 14 66.50 -27.62 -20.11
CA LEU A 14 65.43 -28.28 -19.39
C LEU A 14 64.23 -28.60 -20.28
N ILE A 15 63.83 -27.68 -21.17
CA ILE A 15 62.77 -27.90 -22.17
C ILE A 15 63.16 -29.01 -23.16
N VAL A 16 64.44 -29.08 -23.55
CA VAL A 16 64.98 -30.15 -24.42
C VAL A 16 65.07 -31.49 -23.69
N PHE A 17 65.29 -31.51 -22.37
CA PHE A 17 65.37 -32.71 -21.54
C PHE A 17 64.04 -33.13 -20.89
N ALA A 18 62.98 -32.31 -20.96
CA ALA A 18 61.63 -32.68 -20.48
C ALA A 18 61.06 -33.90 -21.24
N GLY A 19 61.55 -34.18 -22.46
CA GLY A 19 61.29 -35.44 -23.16
C GLY A 19 61.99 -36.70 -22.58
N LEU A 20 62.85 -36.54 -21.56
CA LEU A 20 63.70 -37.60 -20.98
C LEU A 20 63.56 -37.78 -19.46
N GLY A 21 62.60 -37.10 -18.80
CA GLY A 21 62.08 -37.50 -17.50
C GLY A 21 62.98 -37.35 -16.25
N GLN A 22 64.03 -36.51 -16.25
CA GLN A 22 64.90 -36.34 -15.07
C GLN A 22 65.51 -34.94 -14.90
N ALA A 23 64.71 -33.89 -14.71
CA ALA A 23 65.29 -32.59 -14.37
C ALA A 23 64.51 -31.83 -13.29
N GLN A 24 65.25 -31.37 -12.26
CA GLN A 24 64.76 -30.81 -11.01
C GLN A 24 65.09 -29.30 -10.93
N LEU A 25 64.14 -28.47 -10.46
CA LEU A 25 64.34 -27.03 -10.26
C LEU A 25 64.69 -26.70 -8.79
N GLU A 26 65.70 -25.85 -8.58
CA GLU A 26 65.95 -25.15 -7.30
C GLU A 26 65.13 -23.85 -7.20
N TYR A 27 64.90 -23.33 -5.98
CA TYR A 27 64.09 -22.12 -5.73
C TYR A 27 64.49 -20.92 -6.60
N GLU A 28 65.79 -20.62 -6.68
CA GLU A 28 66.28 -19.51 -7.52
C GLU A 28 65.97 -19.70 -9.01
N GLN A 29 65.99 -20.95 -9.48
CA GLN A 29 65.70 -21.29 -10.88
C GLN A 29 64.20 -21.18 -11.15
N PHE A 30 63.36 -21.64 -10.22
CA PHE A 30 61.91 -21.47 -10.30
C PHE A 30 61.52 -19.97 -10.33
N MET A 31 62.06 -19.17 -9.41
CA MET A 31 61.79 -17.73 -9.38
C MET A 31 62.26 -17.04 -10.67
N ALA A 32 63.39 -17.45 -11.24
CA ALA A 32 63.89 -16.87 -12.48
C ALA A 32 63.07 -17.29 -13.72
N MET A 33 62.61 -18.54 -13.80
CA MET A 33 61.80 -19.02 -14.93
C MET A 33 60.36 -18.47 -14.88
N THR A 34 59.79 -18.26 -13.69
CA THR A 34 58.43 -17.72 -13.55
C THR A 34 58.31 -16.23 -13.87
N VAL A 35 59.42 -15.53 -14.17
CA VAL A 35 59.42 -14.14 -14.68
C VAL A 35 59.86 -14.05 -16.15
N ASP A 36 60.03 -15.19 -16.84
CA ASP A 36 60.44 -15.21 -18.25
C ASP A 36 59.37 -14.56 -19.15
N GLN A 37 59.79 -13.96 -20.26
CA GLN A 37 58.87 -13.34 -21.23
C GLN A 37 58.02 -14.38 -21.96
N ASN A 38 58.55 -15.60 -22.17
CA ASN A 38 57.85 -16.67 -22.85
C ASN A 38 56.88 -17.39 -21.87
N PRO A 39 55.56 -17.36 -22.11
CA PRO A 39 54.58 -18.01 -21.24
C PRO A 39 54.77 -19.51 -21.14
N GLN A 40 55.30 -20.17 -22.17
CA GLN A 40 55.57 -21.60 -22.12
C GLN A 40 56.67 -21.94 -21.11
N ILE A 41 57.68 -21.08 -20.98
CA ILE A 41 58.74 -21.23 -19.97
C ILE A 41 58.16 -21.03 -18.57
N ARG A 42 57.28 -20.03 -18.38
CA ARG A 42 56.61 -19.79 -17.10
C ARG A 42 55.71 -20.96 -16.70
N ALA A 43 54.92 -21.50 -17.63
CA ALA A 43 54.04 -22.65 -17.39
C ALA A 43 54.85 -23.92 -17.09
N GLU A 44 55.93 -24.16 -17.85
CA GLU A 44 56.81 -25.31 -17.65
C GLU A 44 57.59 -25.23 -16.33
N ALA A 45 57.94 -24.02 -15.87
CA ALA A 45 58.52 -23.80 -14.54
C ALA A 45 57.61 -24.32 -13.43
N VAL A 46 56.29 -24.09 -13.54
CA VAL A 46 55.31 -24.60 -12.58
C VAL A 46 55.11 -26.11 -12.74
N ALA A 47 55.09 -26.62 -13.98
CA ALA A 47 54.93 -28.06 -14.25
C ALA A 47 56.09 -28.92 -13.73
N LEU A 48 57.30 -28.36 -13.67
CA LEU A 48 58.53 -28.99 -13.19
C LEU A 48 58.73 -28.89 -11.66
N LEU A 49 57.80 -28.27 -10.92
CA LEU A 49 57.85 -28.23 -9.45
C LEU A 49 57.62 -29.63 -8.84
N GLU A 50 58.55 -30.09 -7.99
CA GLU A 50 58.39 -31.33 -7.21
C GLU A 50 57.34 -31.18 -6.11
N ALA A 51 56.59 -32.26 -5.83
CA ALA A 51 55.55 -32.28 -4.80
C ALA A 51 56.05 -31.88 -3.39
N GLU A 52 57.32 -32.12 -3.06
CA GLU A 52 57.91 -31.78 -1.75
C GLU A 52 58.33 -30.31 -1.62
N LYS A 53 58.60 -29.60 -2.74
CA LYS A 53 59.03 -28.18 -2.76
C LYS A 53 57.87 -27.19 -2.89
N VAL A 54 56.67 -27.66 -3.22
CA VAL A 54 55.48 -26.80 -3.37
C VAL A 54 54.96 -26.26 -2.02
N SER A 55 55.48 -26.77 -0.91
CA SER A 55 55.06 -26.40 0.45
C SER A 55 55.82 -25.20 1.04
N GLU A 56 56.84 -24.67 0.34
CA GLU A 56 57.56 -23.48 0.79
C GLU A 56 56.71 -22.22 0.58
N GLN A 57 56.53 -21.42 1.63
CA GLN A 57 55.68 -20.21 1.62
C GLN A 57 55.98 -19.27 0.44
N GLN A 58 57.26 -19.07 0.11
CA GLN A 58 57.69 -18.20 -0.98
C GLN A 58 57.30 -18.74 -2.36
N VAL A 59 57.28 -20.07 -2.53
CA VAL A 59 56.81 -20.73 -3.75
C VAL A 59 55.29 -20.59 -3.86
N ILE A 60 54.56 -20.80 -2.78
CA ILE A 60 53.10 -20.63 -2.72
C ILE A 60 52.71 -19.18 -3.05
N ASP A 61 53.36 -18.19 -2.45
CA ASP A 61 53.12 -16.78 -2.74
C ASP A 61 53.35 -16.46 -4.22
N ARG A 62 54.41 -17.03 -4.82
CA ARG A 62 54.70 -16.86 -6.25
C ARG A 62 53.63 -17.53 -7.13
N LEU A 63 53.14 -18.71 -6.74
CA LEU A 63 52.06 -19.38 -7.47
C LEU A 63 50.76 -18.55 -7.43
N VAL A 64 50.43 -17.92 -6.30
CA VAL A 64 49.29 -16.99 -6.20
C VAL A 64 49.50 -15.78 -7.12
N GLU A 65 50.73 -15.28 -7.27
CA GLU A 65 51.03 -14.20 -8.22
C GLU A 65 50.81 -14.60 -9.68
N LEU A 66 51.12 -15.84 -10.04
CA LEU A 66 50.93 -16.37 -11.40
C LEU A 66 49.45 -16.56 -11.77
N LEU A 67 48.51 -16.50 -10.81
CA LEU A 67 47.09 -16.41 -11.13
C LEU A 67 46.73 -15.12 -11.87
N ALA A 68 47.54 -14.06 -11.73
CA ALA A 68 47.39 -12.78 -12.44
C ALA A 68 48.21 -12.70 -13.75
N ASP A 69 48.79 -13.82 -14.21
CA ASP A 69 49.59 -13.84 -15.44
C ASP A 69 48.76 -13.46 -16.67
N SER A 70 49.37 -12.86 -17.69
CA SER A 70 48.69 -12.52 -18.93
C SER A 70 48.29 -13.74 -19.77
N ASP A 71 48.97 -14.88 -19.59
CA ASP A 71 48.74 -16.09 -20.35
C ASP A 71 47.87 -17.08 -19.57
N TYR A 72 46.78 -17.52 -20.22
CA TYR A 72 45.81 -18.42 -19.62
C TYR A 72 46.39 -19.79 -19.24
N SER A 73 47.36 -20.30 -20.00
CA SER A 73 48.00 -21.59 -19.73
C SER A 73 48.81 -21.53 -18.44
N VAL A 74 49.51 -20.42 -18.19
CA VAL A 74 50.26 -20.18 -16.95
C VAL A 74 49.30 -20.14 -15.74
N GLN A 75 48.18 -19.41 -15.87
CA GLN A 75 47.16 -19.35 -14.82
C GLN A 75 46.59 -20.74 -14.48
N GLN A 76 46.33 -21.58 -15.49
CA GLN A 76 45.82 -22.94 -15.28
C GLN A 76 46.82 -23.83 -14.54
N VAL A 77 48.08 -23.84 -14.95
CA VAL A 77 49.11 -24.66 -14.29
C VAL A 77 49.37 -24.17 -12.86
N ALA A 78 49.36 -22.85 -12.63
CA ALA A 78 49.46 -22.26 -11.28
C ALA A 78 48.27 -22.66 -10.39
N SER A 79 47.05 -22.63 -10.93
CA SER A 79 45.84 -23.07 -10.21
C SER A 79 45.94 -24.55 -9.82
N ALA A 80 46.33 -25.43 -10.75
CA ALA A 80 46.49 -26.85 -10.49
C ALA A 80 47.59 -27.14 -9.44
N ALA A 81 48.69 -26.37 -9.47
CA ALA A 81 49.74 -26.47 -8.47
C ALA A 81 49.23 -26.06 -7.07
N LEU A 82 48.50 -24.93 -6.95
CA LEU A 82 47.94 -24.48 -5.68
C LEU A 82 46.91 -25.44 -5.08
N VAL A 83 46.09 -26.09 -5.93
CA VAL A 83 45.17 -27.15 -5.47
C VAL A 83 45.95 -28.33 -4.90
N LYS A 84 47.07 -28.71 -5.54
CA LYS A 84 47.94 -29.80 -5.08
C LYS A 84 48.68 -29.47 -3.78
N VAL A 85 48.96 -28.19 -3.50
CA VAL A 85 49.49 -27.73 -2.21
C VAL A 85 48.51 -27.98 -1.07
N GLY A 86 47.21 -27.87 -1.33
CA GLY A 86 46.17 -28.08 -0.33
C GLY A 86 46.14 -26.95 0.72
N SER A 87 45.88 -27.30 1.98
CA SER A 87 45.62 -26.34 3.07
C SER A 87 46.72 -25.30 3.29
N ALA A 88 47.99 -25.64 3.01
CA ALA A 88 49.11 -24.72 3.13
C ALA A 88 49.00 -23.51 2.19
N ALA A 89 48.22 -23.60 1.10
CA ALA A 89 48.00 -22.49 0.18
C ALA A 89 46.97 -21.46 0.67
N VAL A 90 46.09 -21.84 1.61
CA VAL A 90 44.94 -21.01 2.02
C VAL A 90 45.36 -19.62 2.55
N PRO A 91 46.38 -19.47 3.42
CA PRO A 91 46.79 -18.14 3.89
C PRO A 91 47.29 -17.21 2.76
N SER A 92 48.03 -17.74 1.79
CA SER A 92 48.48 -16.96 0.61
C SER A 92 47.32 -16.61 -0.32
N LEU A 93 46.35 -17.52 -0.49
CA LEU A 93 45.13 -17.27 -1.27
C LEU A 93 44.28 -16.16 -0.63
N GLU A 94 44.11 -16.17 0.69
CA GLU A 94 43.43 -15.11 1.45
C GLU A 94 44.16 -13.77 1.33
N SER A 95 45.48 -13.77 1.51
CA SER A 95 46.31 -12.57 1.28
C SER A 95 46.19 -12.05 -0.16
N GLY A 96 46.09 -12.98 -1.13
CA GLY A 96 45.83 -12.70 -2.53
C GLY A 96 44.54 -11.91 -2.76
N LEU A 97 43.46 -12.21 -2.04
CA LEU A 97 42.20 -11.46 -2.16
C LEU A 97 42.37 -9.98 -1.80
N THR A 98 43.19 -9.69 -0.79
CA THR A 98 43.50 -8.30 -0.40
C THR A 98 44.39 -7.62 -1.44
N LYS A 99 45.43 -8.33 -1.91
CA LYS A 99 46.35 -7.85 -2.95
C LYS A 99 45.65 -7.57 -4.29
N TYR A 100 44.64 -8.36 -4.65
CA TYR A 100 43.93 -8.30 -5.91
C TYR A 100 42.50 -7.73 -5.78
N SER A 101 42.30 -6.79 -4.85
CA SER A 101 41.00 -6.19 -4.52
C SER A 101 40.45 -5.24 -5.60
N HIS A 102 41.31 -4.67 -6.45
CA HIS A 102 40.90 -3.78 -7.55
C HIS A 102 40.02 -4.46 -8.62
N ALA A 103 39.14 -3.68 -9.25
CA ALA A 103 38.11 -4.17 -10.18
C ALA A 103 38.65 -4.89 -11.42
N SER A 104 39.86 -4.59 -11.88
CA SER A 104 40.49 -5.27 -13.02
C SER A 104 40.94 -6.70 -12.72
N MET A 105 41.04 -7.08 -11.44
CA MET A 105 41.55 -8.39 -11.00
C MET A 105 40.44 -9.38 -10.63
N LEU A 106 39.22 -9.16 -11.13
CA LEU A 106 38.10 -10.09 -10.98
C LEU A 106 38.46 -11.55 -11.37
N PRO A 107 39.16 -11.82 -12.50
CA PRO A 107 39.49 -13.19 -12.89
C PRO A 107 40.36 -13.92 -11.86
N VAL A 108 41.26 -13.19 -11.18
CA VAL A 108 42.17 -13.74 -10.16
C VAL A 108 41.38 -14.14 -8.92
N ARG A 109 40.51 -13.25 -8.42
CA ARG A 109 39.66 -13.57 -7.26
C ARG A 109 38.70 -14.73 -7.55
N GLN A 110 38.19 -14.84 -8.78
CA GLN A 110 37.41 -16.01 -9.20
C GLN A 110 38.25 -17.29 -9.22
N ALA A 111 39.50 -17.24 -9.70
CA ALA A 111 40.40 -18.38 -9.66
C ALA A 111 40.66 -18.83 -8.21
N ILE A 112 40.89 -17.87 -7.29
CA ILE A 112 41.04 -18.15 -5.86
C ILE A 112 39.82 -18.89 -5.31
N ALA A 113 38.60 -18.43 -5.56
CA ALA A 113 37.38 -19.13 -5.11
C ALA A 113 37.31 -20.59 -5.62
N ARG A 114 37.65 -20.82 -6.90
CA ARG A 114 37.65 -22.18 -7.47
C ARG A 114 38.73 -23.08 -6.85
N ILE A 115 39.91 -22.53 -6.58
CA ILE A 115 41.02 -23.26 -5.94
C ILE A 115 40.63 -23.63 -4.52
N LEU A 116 40.10 -22.68 -3.74
CA LEU A 116 39.62 -22.94 -2.37
C LEU A 116 38.54 -24.03 -2.34
N GLY A 117 37.63 -24.03 -3.31
CA GLY A 117 36.61 -25.08 -3.44
C GLY A 117 37.17 -26.48 -3.73
N GLN A 118 38.37 -26.59 -4.31
CA GLN A 118 39.04 -27.88 -4.58
C GLN A 118 40.00 -28.31 -3.46
N ILE A 119 40.43 -27.39 -2.59
CA ILE A 119 41.29 -27.69 -1.44
C ILE A 119 40.51 -28.39 -0.32
N ASP A 120 39.21 -28.07 -0.17
CA ASP A 120 38.28 -28.75 0.74
C ASP A 120 38.79 -28.84 2.19
N THR A 121 39.07 -27.68 2.80
CA THR A 121 39.41 -27.57 4.23
C THR A 121 38.55 -26.54 4.96
N ALA A 122 38.50 -26.61 6.30
CA ALA A 122 37.75 -25.66 7.13
C ALA A 122 38.24 -24.20 6.95
N GLU A 123 39.54 -24.00 6.75
CA GLU A 123 40.11 -22.71 6.43
C GLU A 123 39.61 -22.21 5.06
N SER A 124 39.50 -23.11 4.07
CA SER A 124 38.97 -22.78 2.75
C SER A 124 37.51 -22.34 2.82
N VAL A 125 36.69 -23.03 3.62
CA VAL A 125 35.29 -22.63 3.87
C VAL A 125 35.22 -21.24 4.49
N THR A 126 36.08 -20.94 5.47
CA THR A 126 36.13 -19.63 6.14
C THR A 126 36.43 -18.50 5.15
N VAL A 127 37.40 -18.69 4.25
CA VAL A 127 37.74 -17.70 3.23
C VAL A 127 36.60 -17.56 2.20
N LEU A 128 35.99 -18.66 1.76
CA LEU A 128 34.84 -18.61 0.85
C LEU A 128 33.64 -17.88 1.48
N MET A 129 33.38 -18.05 2.77
CA MET A 129 32.35 -17.29 3.49
C MET A 129 32.63 -15.78 3.50
N GLN A 130 33.90 -15.35 3.63
CA GLN A 130 34.25 -13.94 3.51
C GLN A 130 33.96 -13.42 2.11
N MET A 131 34.28 -14.21 1.07
CA MET A 131 34.07 -13.85 -0.33
C MET A 131 32.59 -13.72 -0.72
N LEU A 132 31.66 -14.30 0.04
CA LEU A 132 30.22 -14.05 -0.12
C LEU A 132 29.82 -12.59 0.16
N ASN A 133 30.71 -11.76 0.70
CA ASN A 133 30.50 -10.32 0.90
C ASN A 133 31.35 -9.45 -0.06
N ASP A 134 31.98 -10.03 -1.10
CA ASP A 134 32.74 -9.25 -2.09
C ASP A 134 31.81 -8.26 -2.83
N PRO A 135 32.25 -7.03 -3.13
CA PRO A 135 31.41 -6.04 -3.83
C PRO A 135 30.97 -6.51 -5.23
N ALA A 136 31.72 -7.39 -5.88
CA ALA A 136 31.41 -7.87 -7.22
C ALA A 136 30.54 -9.15 -7.20
N PRO A 137 29.35 -9.15 -7.84
CA PRO A 137 28.47 -10.32 -7.88
C PRO A 137 29.14 -11.58 -8.46
N GLN A 138 30.05 -11.41 -9.41
CA GLN A 138 30.76 -12.51 -10.04
C GLN A 138 31.68 -13.26 -9.07
N ILE A 139 32.13 -12.61 -7.98
CA ILE A 139 32.94 -13.22 -6.93
C ILE A 139 32.05 -13.93 -5.92
N ARG A 140 30.95 -13.30 -5.49
CA ARG A 140 29.97 -13.93 -4.60
C ARG A 140 29.41 -15.22 -5.20
N ARG A 141 29.10 -15.21 -6.51
CA ARG A 141 28.70 -16.40 -7.27
C ARG A 141 29.78 -17.49 -7.26
N ALA A 142 31.04 -17.12 -7.49
CA ALA A 142 32.16 -18.06 -7.50
C ALA A 142 32.42 -18.65 -6.10
N ALA A 143 32.22 -17.85 -5.05
CA ALA A 143 32.32 -18.30 -3.67
C ALA A 143 31.23 -19.32 -3.32
N ALA A 144 29.97 -19.06 -3.71
CA ALA A 144 28.88 -20.02 -3.55
C ALA A 144 29.17 -21.35 -4.29
N GLN A 145 29.68 -21.28 -5.53
CA GLN A 145 30.11 -22.46 -6.29
C GLN A 145 31.30 -23.19 -5.65
N GLY A 146 32.21 -22.46 -5.01
CA GLY A 146 33.31 -23.05 -4.24
C GLY A 146 32.80 -23.84 -3.04
N LEU A 147 31.82 -23.29 -2.31
CA LEU A 147 31.16 -23.98 -1.20
C LEU A 147 30.36 -25.20 -1.68
N GLU A 148 29.71 -25.10 -2.83
CA GLU A 148 29.05 -26.25 -3.48
C GLU A 148 30.03 -27.39 -3.77
N ALA A 149 31.21 -27.07 -4.30
CA ALA A 149 32.25 -28.06 -4.63
C ALA A 149 32.81 -28.79 -3.41
N ILE A 150 32.90 -28.10 -2.27
CA ILE A 150 33.28 -28.66 -0.97
C ILE A 150 32.22 -29.66 -0.47
N GLY A 151 30.94 -29.36 -0.69
CA GLY A 151 29.85 -30.26 -0.28
C GLY A 151 29.62 -30.26 1.24
N PRO A 152 29.26 -31.41 1.85
CA PRO A 152 28.74 -31.45 3.22
C PRO A 152 29.60 -30.84 4.33
N ALA A 153 30.93 -30.72 4.13
CA ALA A 153 31.82 -30.05 5.08
C ALA A 153 31.50 -28.56 5.25
N ALA A 154 30.89 -27.92 4.24
CA ALA A 154 30.48 -26.52 4.25
C ALA A 154 29.05 -26.29 4.82
N ARG A 155 28.40 -27.30 5.40
CA ARG A 155 26.99 -27.22 5.86
C ARG A 155 26.68 -26.00 6.73
N HIS A 156 27.58 -25.64 7.64
CA HIS A 156 27.43 -24.50 8.56
C HIS A 156 27.35 -23.13 7.86
N THR A 157 27.63 -23.08 6.55
CA THR A 157 27.49 -21.86 5.74
C THR A 157 26.07 -21.65 5.20
N SER A 158 25.17 -22.64 5.35
CA SER A 158 23.84 -22.62 4.73
C SER A 158 22.99 -21.43 5.19
N ARG A 159 23.17 -20.92 6.41
CA ARG A 159 22.49 -19.68 6.87
C ARG A 159 22.86 -18.50 5.99
N LYS A 160 24.15 -18.26 5.75
CA LYS A 160 24.64 -17.13 4.94
C LYS A 160 24.21 -17.24 3.48
N LEU A 161 24.19 -18.45 2.94
CA LEU A 161 23.66 -18.69 1.60
C LEU A 161 22.15 -18.43 1.54
N GLY A 162 21.41 -18.79 2.60
CA GLY A 162 19.99 -18.45 2.74
C GLY A 162 19.72 -16.95 2.74
N GLU A 163 20.53 -16.16 3.46
CA GLU A 163 20.47 -14.70 3.44
C GLU A 163 20.65 -14.13 2.03
N LEU A 164 21.62 -14.64 1.25
CA LEU A 164 21.84 -14.22 -0.13
C LEU A 164 20.65 -14.54 -1.04
N ILE A 165 20.02 -15.70 -0.85
CA ILE A 165 18.84 -16.09 -1.64
C ILE A 165 17.66 -15.15 -1.38
N LEU A 166 17.49 -14.68 -0.14
CA LEU A 166 16.40 -13.80 0.28
C LEU A 166 16.65 -12.32 -0.06
N ASP A 167 17.89 -11.93 -0.35
CA ASP A 167 18.21 -10.56 -0.79
C ASP A 167 17.70 -10.32 -2.22
N ARG A 168 16.63 -9.53 -2.35
CA ARG A 168 16.04 -9.18 -3.65
C ARG A 168 16.88 -8.21 -4.47
N ASN A 169 17.81 -7.49 -3.84
CA ASN A 169 18.76 -6.60 -4.53
C ASN A 169 19.99 -7.37 -5.03
N GLU A 170 20.13 -8.63 -4.65
CA GLU A 170 21.21 -9.49 -5.11
C GLU A 170 21.00 -9.95 -6.57
N ASP A 171 22.11 -10.15 -7.27
CA ASP A 171 22.15 -10.67 -8.62
C ASP A 171 21.50 -12.07 -8.68
N ALA A 172 20.56 -12.24 -9.63
CA ALA A 172 19.79 -13.47 -9.76
C ALA A 172 20.67 -14.73 -9.96
N GLN A 173 21.86 -14.59 -10.55
CA GLN A 173 22.79 -15.72 -10.71
C GLN A 173 23.53 -16.04 -9.41
N VAL A 174 23.80 -15.06 -8.55
CA VAL A 174 24.33 -15.29 -7.20
C VAL A 174 23.31 -16.03 -6.36
N ARG A 175 22.04 -15.57 -6.35
CA ARG A 175 20.93 -16.24 -5.65
C ARG A 175 20.77 -17.68 -6.11
N ALA A 176 20.79 -17.92 -7.42
CA ALA A 176 20.69 -19.28 -7.98
C ALA A 176 21.89 -20.17 -7.59
N ALA A 177 23.11 -19.63 -7.60
CA ALA A 177 24.30 -20.37 -7.15
C ALA A 177 24.26 -20.69 -5.65
N ALA A 178 23.77 -19.77 -4.83
CA ALA A 178 23.57 -20.01 -3.40
C ALA A 178 22.54 -21.12 -3.15
N ALA A 179 21.43 -21.14 -3.89
CA ALA A 179 20.45 -22.23 -3.81
C ALA A 179 21.05 -23.59 -4.20
N GLN A 180 21.81 -23.64 -5.31
CA GLN A 180 22.53 -24.85 -5.73
C GLN A 180 23.50 -25.36 -4.66
N ALA A 181 24.26 -24.44 -4.06
CA ALA A 181 25.19 -24.74 -2.99
C ALA A 181 24.47 -25.37 -1.78
N ILE A 182 23.37 -24.77 -1.29
CA ILE A 182 22.58 -25.35 -0.19
C ILE A 182 22.14 -26.78 -0.53
N GLY A 183 21.70 -27.02 -1.78
CA GLY A 183 21.31 -28.34 -2.26
C GLY A 183 22.40 -29.42 -2.21
N LYS A 184 23.69 -29.03 -2.24
CA LYS A 184 24.84 -29.95 -2.19
C LYS A 184 25.47 -30.05 -0.80
N ILE A 185 25.56 -28.95 -0.07
CA ILE A 185 26.21 -28.92 1.25
C ILE A 185 25.27 -29.41 2.36
N GLY A 186 23.95 -29.39 2.13
CA GLY A 186 22.97 -29.59 3.19
C GLY A 186 22.60 -28.29 3.90
N TYR A 187 21.87 -28.43 4.99
CA TYR A 187 21.48 -27.33 5.86
C TYR A 187 21.49 -27.79 7.32
N ASP A 188 21.62 -26.83 8.23
CA ASP A 188 21.54 -27.04 9.68
C ASP A 188 20.65 -26.00 10.38
N ASN A 189 19.85 -25.26 9.60
CA ASN A 189 18.96 -24.20 10.08
C ASN A 189 17.75 -24.02 9.17
N ASP A 190 16.64 -23.54 9.73
CA ASP A 190 15.37 -23.37 9.03
C ASP A 190 15.40 -22.25 7.98
N LEU A 191 16.25 -21.22 8.15
CA LEU A 191 16.37 -20.11 7.20
C LEU A 191 16.75 -20.60 5.80
N ALA A 192 17.61 -21.63 5.71
CA ALA A 192 17.98 -22.23 4.43
C ALA A 192 16.77 -22.89 3.74
N VAL A 193 15.90 -23.57 4.50
CA VAL A 193 14.68 -24.19 3.96
C VAL A 193 13.69 -23.11 3.51
N LEU A 194 13.47 -22.08 4.35
CA LEU A 194 12.68 -20.90 3.99
C LEU A 194 13.18 -20.31 2.66
N ALA A 195 14.48 -20.03 2.58
CA ALA A 195 15.06 -19.35 1.44
C ALA A 195 14.83 -20.13 0.15
N LEU A 196 15.00 -21.45 0.18
CA LEU A 196 14.69 -22.32 -0.95
C LEU A 196 13.19 -22.36 -1.28
N ALA A 197 12.32 -22.41 -0.27
CA ALA A 197 10.87 -22.37 -0.46
C ALA A 197 10.40 -21.06 -1.12
N VAL A 198 10.89 -19.92 -0.65
CA VAL A 198 10.61 -18.59 -1.22
C VAL A 198 11.18 -18.47 -2.63
N ALA A 199 12.40 -18.93 -2.86
CA ALA A 199 13.03 -18.89 -4.18
C ALA A 199 12.28 -19.69 -5.25
N ARG A 200 11.48 -20.69 -4.85
CA ARG A 200 10.65 -21.51 -5.77
C ARG A 200 9.48 -20.72 -6.37
N VAL A 201 9.06 -19.60 -5.76
CA VAL A 201 7.90 -18.80 -6.19
C VAL A 201 8.27 -17.45 -6.81
N GLU A 202 9.55 -17.22 -7.00
CA GLU A 202 10.09 -16.00 -7.57
C GLU A 202 9.92 -15.94 -9.10
N SER A 203 10.04 -14.73 -9.67
CA SER A 203 9.90 -14.51 -11.11
C SER A 203 11.12 -14.99 -11.93
N ALA A 204 12.29 -15.09 -11.30
CA ALA A 204 13.55 -15.43 -11.97
C ALA A 204 13.67 -16.94 -12.23
N PHE A 205 13.51 -17.35 -13.49
CA PHE A 205 13.54 -18.76 -13.90
C PHE A 205 14.75 -19.56 -13.40
N GLN A 206 15.97 -19.00 -13.45
CA GLN A 206 17.18 -19.70 -13.02
C GLN A 206 17.19 -19.96 -11.50
N LEU A 207 16.67 -19.03 -10.72
CA LEU A 207 16.56 -19.16 -9.27
C LEU A 207 15.53 -20.22 -8.91
N VAL A 208 14.36 -20.19 -9.54
CA VAL A 208 13.29 -21.19 -9.34
C VAL A 208 13.81 -22.60 -9.65
N TRP A 209 14.50 -22.76 -10.79
CA TRP A 209 15.07 -24.06 -11.17
C TRP A 209 16.12 -24.55 -10.17
N ALA A 210 17.02 -23.67 -9.73
CA ALA A 210 18.05 -23.97 -8.74
C ALA A 210 17.44 -24.36 -7.38
N ALA A 211 16.45 -23.60 -6.92
CA ALA A 211 15.76 -23.85 -5.66
C ALA A 211 15.03 -25.19 -5.66
N GLN A 212 14.29 -25.50 -6.74
CA GLN A 212 13.62 -26.80 -6.88
C GLN A 212 14.62 -27.96 -6.92
N GLY A 213 15.74 -27.79 -7.63
CA GLY A 213 16.82 -28.78 -7.66
C GLY A 213 17.44 -29.01 -6.28
N ALA A 214 17.62 -27.95 -5.50
CA ALA A 214 18.15 -28.02 -4.14
C ALA A 214 17.19 -28.76 -3.19
N LEU A 215 15.90 -28.39 -3.19
CA LEU A 215 14.86 -29.07 -2.40
C LEU A 215 14.80 -30.57 -2.71
N ASN A 216 14.87 -30.95 -3.99
CA ASN A 216 14.87 -32.35 -4.42
C ASN A 216 16.12 -33.10 -3.94
N ASN A 217 17.31 -32.48 -4.06
CA ASN A 217 18.57 -33.09 -3.62
C ASN A 217 18.59 -33.34 -2.12
N LEU A 218 18.01 -32.40 -1.35
CA LEU A 218 17.91 -32.47 0.10
C LEU A 218 16.78 -33.37 0.60
N GLN A 219 15.89 -33.80 -0.31
CA GLN A 219 14.70 -34.59 0.03
C GLN A 219 13.80 -33.88 1.05
N ILE A 220 13.67 -32.56 0.93
CA ILE A 220 12.77 -31.78 1.79
C ILE A 220 11.34 -32.06 1.34
N ASP A 221 10.54 -32.61 2.25
CA ASP A 221 9.11 -32.81 2.03
C ASP A 221 8.30 -31.54 2.34
N THR A 222 7.00 -31.60 2.02
CA THR A 222 6.06 -30.51 2.21
C THR A 222 5.95 -30.10 3.68
N GLU A 223 5.97 -31.05 4.62
CA GLU A 223 5.84 -30.80 6.06
C GLU A 223 7.00 -29.99 6.62
N VAL A 224 8.23 -30.31 6.23
CA VAL A 224 9.42 -29.56 6.64
C VAL A 224 9.39 -28.13 6.07
N MET A 225 8.98 -27.95 4.80
CA MET A 225 8.86 -26.61 4.21
C MET A 225 7.81 -25.78 4.95
N VAL A 226 6.60 -26.32 5.12
CA VAL A 226 5.49 -25.62 5.81
C VAL A 226 5.89 -25.26 7.24
N THR A 227 6.48 -26.19 7.99
CA THR A 227 6.93 -25.93 9.37
C THR A 227 7.99 -24.83 9.45
N ALA A 228 8.96 -24.81 8.53
CA ALA A 228 9.99 -23.78 8.49
C ALA A 228 9.40 -22.39 8.16
N LEU A 229 8.43 -22.34 7.25
CA LEU A 229 7.76 -21.11 6.86
C LEU A 229 6.86 -20.56 7.97
N LEU A 230 6.10 -21.42 8.66
CA LEU A 230 5.21 -21.00 9.76
C LEU A 230 5.98 -20.32 10.89
N ARG A 231 7.19 -20.78 11.21
CA ARG A 231 8.06 -20.16 12.23
C ARG A 231 8.50 -18.73 11.89
N LEU A 232 8.30 -18.29 10.65
CA LEU A 232 8.78 -17.02 10.14
C LEU A 232 7.65 -16.10 9.70
N LEU A 233 6.38 -16.50 9.83
CA LEU A 233 5.23 -15.65 9.51
C LEU A 233 5.18 -14.36 10.34
N ASP A 234 5.60 -14.43 11.60
CA ASP A 234 5.69 -13.27 12.49
C ASP A 234 6.98 -12.44 12.31
N ASP A 235 7.89 -12.87 11.43
CA ASP A 235 9.10 -12.11 11.13
C ASP A 235 8.75 -10.85 10.32
N ALA A 236 9.14 -9.67 10.82
CA ALA A 236 8.78 -8.41 10.17
C ALA A 236 9.34 -8.25 8.75
N LYS A 237 10.45 -8.93 8.42
CA LYS A 237 11.10 -8.87 7.11
C LYS A 237 10.77 -10.07 6.24
N LEU A 238 10.61 -11.24 6.83
CA LEU A 238 10.48 -12.50 6.11
C LEU A 238 9.05 -13.06 6.12
N GLY A 239 8.17 -12.56 7.00
CA GLY A 239 6.82 -13.09 7.17
C GLY A 239 5.95 -13.00 5.93
N PHE A 240 6.05 -11.91 5.17
CA PHE A 240 5.31 -11.80 3.90
C PHE A 240 5.83 -12.79 2.84
N LEU A 241 7.16 -12.97 2.75
CA LEU A 241 7.76 -13.96 1.85
C LEU A 241 7.36 -15.38 2.26
N ALA A 242 7.36 -15.64 3.56
CA ALA A 242 6.94 -16.91 4.13
C ALA A 242 5.46 -17.19 3.81
N ASN A 243 4.59 -16.19 3.93
CA ASN A 243 3.18 -16.30 3.61
C ASN A 243 2.95 -16.59 2.11
N ASP A 244 3.58 -15.84 1.21
CA ASP A 244 3.46 -16.06 -0.24
C ASP A 244 3.94 -17.47 -0.64
N ALA A 245 5.06 -17.90 -0.06
CA ALA A 245 5.61 -19.23 -0.29
C ALA A 245 4.71 -20.33 0.31
N LEU A 246 4.11 -20.11 1.49
CA LEU A 246 3.15 -21.05 2.11
C LEU A 246 1.95 -21.27 1.19
N ILE A 247 1.29 -20.19 0.75
CA ILE A 247 0.12 -20.26 -0.12
C ILE A 247 0.46 -21.07 -1.37
N HIS A 248 1.57 -20.75 -2.04
CA HIS A 248 1.99 -21.47 -3.23
C HIS A 248 2.32 -22.94 -2.97
N ILE A 249 3.07 -23.25 -1.91
CA ILE A 249 3.48 -24.63 -1.59
C ILE A 249 2.26 -25.47 -1.24
N ILE A 250 1.34 -24.94 -0.44
CA ILE A 250 0.09 -25.62 -0.07
C ILE A 250 -0.73 -25.91 -1.32
N ASN A 251 -0.85 -24.94 -2.24
CA ASN A 251 -1.70 -25.07 -3.42
C ASN A 251 -1.07 -25.89 -4.57
N THR A 252 0.24 -26.05 -4.58
CA THR A 252 0.95 -26.80 -5.63
C THR A 252 1.44 -28.18 -5.20
N SER A 253 1.46 -28.47 -3.91
CA SER A 253 1.88 -29.77 -3.38
C SER A 253 0.67 -30.69 -3.22
N LYS A 254 0.79 -31.93 -3.69
CA LYS A 254 -0.30 -32.91 -3.67
C LYS A 254 -0.84 -33.20 -2.25
N ASP A 255 0.01 -33.06 -1.24
CA ASP A 255 -0.29 -33.29 0.17
C ASP A 255 -0.30 -32.00 1.01
N GLY A 256 -0.28 -30.83 0.37
CA GLY A 256 -0.15 -29.53 1.04
C GLY A 256 -1.21 -29.30 2.11
N ILE A 257 -2.49 -29.50 1.77
CA ILE A 257 -3.61 -29.31 2.69
C ILE A 257 -3.60 -30.36 3.80
N SER A 258 -3.35 -31.63 3.47
CA SER A 258 -3.22 -32.72 4.45
C SER A 258 -2.12 -32.43 5.48
N VAL A 259 -0.98 -31.90 5.02
CA VAL A 259 0.14 -31.50 5.88
C VAL A 259 -0.27 -30.38 6.83
N VAL A 260 -0.88 -29.30 6.33
CA VAL A 260 -1.36 -28.20 7.18
C VAL A 260 -2.37 -28.69 8.21
N LYS A 261 -3.28 -29.58 7.81
CA LYS A 261 -4.26 -30.19 8.71
C LYS A 261 -3.60 -31.02 9.81
N ASN A 262 -2.58 -31.82 9.48
CA ASN A 262 -1.84 -32.60 10.48
C ASN A 262 -1.06 -31.71 11.46
N ILE A 263 -0.45 -30.63 10.95
CA ILE A 263 0.21 -29.62 11.79
C ILE A 263 -0.83 -28.98 12.72
N PHE A 264 -1.97 -28.53 12.20
CA PHE A 264 -3.04 -27.92 12.98
C PHE A 264 -3.52 -28.82 14.13
N LEU A 265 -3.70 -30.12 13.88
CA LEU A 265 -4.17 -31.09 14.88
C LEU A 265 -3.14 -31.37 15.99
N SER A 266 -1.85 -31.21 15.72
CA SER A 266 -0.76 -31.52 16.66
C SER A 266 -0.12 -30.28 17.30
N ALA A 267 -0.43 -29.09 16.78
CA ALA A 267 0.09 -27.80 17.19
C ALA A 267 -0.48 -27.30 18.54
N ASP A 268 0.28 -26.41 19.16
CA ASP A 268 -0.21 -25.58 20.28
C ASP A 268 -1.16 -24.47 19.79
N THR A 269 -1.76 -23.76 20.74
CA THR A 269 -2.76 -22.71 20.48
C THR A 269 -2.20 -21.58 19.62
N ASP A 270 -0.92 -21.23 19.74
CA ASP A 270 -0.34 -20.08 19.04
C ASP A 270 -0.18 -20.41 17.56
N VAL A 271 0.37 -21.60 17.26
CA VAL A 271 0.47 -22.09 15.87
C VAL A 271 -0.91 -22.35 15.26
N LYS A 272 -1.88 -22.82 16.04
CA LYS A 272 -3.27 -22.97 15.57
C LYS A 272 -3.90 -21.64 15.19
N GLN A 273 -3.78 -20.62 16.03
CA GLN A 273 -4.28 -19.27 15.72
C GLN A 273 -3.64 -18.72 14.44
N LEU A 274 -2.31 -18.88 14.33
CA LEU A 274 -1.55 -18.45 13.16
C LEU A 274 -2.00 -19.17 11.88
N LEU A 275 -2.24 -20.48 11.94
CA LEU A 275 -2.78 -21.22 10.81
C LEU A 275 -4.22 -20.78 10.49
N ALA A 276 -5.07 -20.68 11.51
CA ALA A 276 -6.48 -20.34 11.37
C ALA A 276 -6.70 -19.00 10.66
N VAL A 277 -5.91 -17.98 10.98
CA VAL A 277 -6.03 -16.66 10.35
C VAL A 277 -5.59 -16.63 8.88
N HIS A 278 -4.77 -17.59 8.45
CA HIS A 278 -4.29 -17.70 7.06
C HIS A 278 -5.07 -18.69 6.19
N LEU A 279 -6.03 -19.45 6.76
CA LEU A 279 -6.78 -20.46 6.01
C LEU A 279 -7.49 -19.87 4.77
N GLY A 280 -8.05 -18.66 4.86
CA GLY A 280 -8.65 -17.99 3.69
C GLY A 280 -7.69 -17.77 2.55
N ALA A 281 -6.45 -17.35 2.85
CA ALA A 281 -5.43 -17.15 1.84
C ALA A 281 -4.99 -18.47 1.20
N PHE A 282 -4.90 -19.54 2.00
CA PHE A 282 -4.58 -20.88 1.48
C PHE A 282 -5.67 -21.41 0.57
N ALA A 283 -6.94 -21.13 0.87
CA ALA A 283 -8.08 -21.59 0.09
C ALA A 283 -8.18 -20.98 -1.33
N VAL A 284 -7.52 -19.85 -1.60
CA VAL A 284 -7.54 -19.18 -2.90
C VAL A 284 -6.73 -19.99 -3.92
N GLY A 285 -7.39 -20.49 -4.98
CA GLY A 285 -6.73 -21.23 -6.05
C GLY A 285 -6.51 -22.72 -5.75
N VAL A 286 -7.14 -23.24 -4.70
CA VAL A 286 -7.21 -24.69 -4.42
C VAL A 286 -8.04 -25.39 -5.48
N ASP A 287 -7.53 -26.51 -6.00
CA ASP A 287 -8.24 -27.31 -7.00
C ASP A 287 -9.47 -28.03 -6.40
N GLU A 288 -10.46 -28.34 -7.24
CA GLU A 288 -11.73 -28.93 -6.80
C GLU A 288 -11.57 -30.23 -5.98
N ALA A 289 -10.53 -31.04 -6.23
CA ALA A 289 -10.34 -32.28 -5.48
C ALA A 289 -9.86 -32.04 -4.04
N SER A 290 -9.21 -30.90 -3.80
CA SER A 290 -8.63 -30.51 -2.52
C SER A 290 -9.55 -29.60 -1.69
N GLN A 291 -10.59 -29.02 -2.31
CA GLN A 291 -11.57 -28.14 -1.64
C GLN A 291 -12.28 -28.80 -0.45
N SER A 292 -12.63 -30.09 -0.56
CA SER A 292 -13.29 -30.81 0.54
C SER A 292 -12.38 -30.95 1.77
N GLU A 293 -11.08 -31.17 1.56
CA GLU A 293 -10.13 -31.26 2.66
C GLU A 293 -9.88 -29.90 3.31
N MET A 294 -9.84 -28.84 2.50
CA MET A 294 -9.74 -27.46 2.99
C MET A 294 -10.98 -27.06 3.81
N LEU A 295 -12.17 -27.45 3.36
CA LEU A 295 -13.42 -27.25 4.09
C LEU A 295 -13.39 -27.94 5.46
N GLU A 296 -12.93 -29.19 5.52
CA GLU A 296 -12.74 -29.90 6.79
C GLU A 296 -11.76 -29.18 7.72
N LEU A 297 -10.68 -28.60 7.18
CA LEU A 297 -9.71 -27.82 7.97
C LEU A 297 -10.32 -26.54 8.54
N PHE A 298 -11.14 -25.81 7.78
CA PHE A 298 -11.89 -24.67 8.32
C PHE A 298 -12.82 -25.10 9.44
N LEU A 299 -13.59 -26.18 9.25
CA LEU A 299 -14.49 -26.69 10.27
C LEU A 299 -13.73 -27.14 11.53
N LEU A 300 -12.54 -27.72 11.39
CA LEU A 300 -11.68 -28.04 12.53
C LEU A 300 -11.30 -26.77 13.32
N ALA A 301 -10.94 -25.68 12.63
CA ALA A 301 -10.56 -24.43 13.28
C ALA A 301 -11.76 -23.70 13.92
N LEU A 302 -12.92 -23.71 13.28
CA LEU A 302 -14.18 -23.12 13.79
C LEU A 302 -14.79 -23.93 14.96
N ASN A 303 -14.40 -25.20 15.10
CA ASN A 303 -14.80 -26.07 16.21
C ASN A 303 -13.69 -26.27 17.25
N ASP A 304 -12.57 -25.55 17.15
CA ASP A 304 -11.50 -25.68 18.13
C ASP A 304 -11.99 -25.30 19.53
N GLU A 305 -11.52 -25.99 20.56
CA GLU A 305 -11.90 -25.75 21.95
C GLU A 305 -11.54 -24.33 22.40
N ASN A 306 -10.49 -23.72 21.82
CA ASN A 306 -10.05 -22.38 22.15
C ASN A 306 -10.77 -21.29 21.34
N ALA A 307 -11.42 -20.35 22.03
CA ALA A 307 -12.15 -19.24 21.43
C ALA A 307 -11.28 -18.32 20.54
N GLN A 308 -9.99 -18.16 20.84
CA GLN A 308 -9.08 -17.34 20.03
C GLN A 308 -8.73 -18.01 18.71
N VAL A 309 -8.67 -19.35 18.67
CA VAL A 309 -8.51 -20.11 17.42
C VAL A 309 -9.76 -19.96 16.56
N ARG A 310 -10.96 -20.07 17.15
CA ARG A 310 -12.24 -19.82 16.45
C ARG A 310 -12.32 -18.39 15.91
N LEU A 311 -11.91 -17.41 16.71
CA LEU A 311 -11.86 -16.00 16.29
C LEU A 311 -10.90 -15.80 15.12
N SER A 312 -9.69 -16.36 15.22
CA SER A 312 -8.69 -16.31 14.15
C SER A 312 -9.21 -16.97 12.87
N ALA A 313 -9.91 -18.10 12.99
CA ALA A 313 -10.53 -18.78 11.86
C ALA A 313 -11.58 -17.89 11.18
N CYS A 314 -12.49 -17.27 11.95
CA CYS A 314 -13.49 -16.33 11.43
C CYS A 314 -12.83 -15.14 10.73
N LEU A 315 -11.82 -14.52 11.35
CA LEU A 315 -11.05 -13.43 10.73
C LEU A 315 -10.29 -13.88 9.48
N GLY A 316 -9.97 -15.17 9.37
CA GLY A 316 -9.34 -15.77 8.21
C GLY A 316 -10.28 -15.99 7.02
N VAL A 317 -11.61 -15.95 7.19
CA VAL A 317 -12.60 -16.18 6.13
C VAL A 317 -12.76 -14.94 5.22
N THR A 318 -11.69 -14.56 4.54
CA THR A 318 -11.71 -13.48 3.55
C THR A 318 -11.42 -14.02 2.16
N ALA A 319 -12.05 -13.44 1.13
CA ALA A 319 -11.84 -13.83 -0.27
C ALA A 319 -12.16 -15.30 -0.61
N LEU A 320 -13.02 -15.95 0.19
CA LEU A 320 -13.57 -17.26 -0.15
C LEU A 320 -14.74 -17.11 -1.13
N ASP A 321 -14.88 -18.10 -2.02
CA ASP A 321 -16.01 -18.22 -2.92
C ASP A 321 -17.06 -19.21 -2.37
N SER A 322 -18.09 -19.48 -3.18
CA SER A 322 -19.20 -20.39 -2.83
C SER A 322 -18.78 -21.82 -2.53
N ALA A 323 -17.59 -22.27 -2.94
CA ALA A 323 -17.14 -23.64 -2.69
C ALA A 323 -17.02 -23.93 -1.19
N TYR A 324 -16.86 -22.89 -0.37
CA TYR A 324 -16.71 -22.98 1.07
C TYR A 324 -18.00 -22.70 1.85
N ALA A 325 -19.16 -22.60 1.18
CA ALA A 325 -20.46 -22.36 1.83
C ALA A 325 -20.80 -23.39 2.93
N GLY A 326 -20.18 -24.59 2.90
CA GLY A 326 -20.35 -25.61 3.95
C GLY A 326 -19.94 -25.18 5.37
N ILE A 327 -19.19 -24.09 5.55
CA ILE A 327 -18.87 -23.56 6.90
C ILE A 327 -19.94 -22.61 7.45
N VAL A 328 -20.85 -22.13 6.60
CA VAL A 328 -21.89 -21.14 6.97
C VAL A 328 -22.71 -21.57 8.17
N PRO A 329 -23.21 -22.83 8.28
CA PRO A 329 -23.96 -23.25 9.47
C PRO A 329 -23.18 -23.06 10.77
N ARG A 330 -21.87 -23.33 10.76
CA ARG A 330 -21.05 -23.17 11.97
C ARG A 330 -20.78 -21.69 12.29
N LEU A 331 -20.60 -20.84 11.27
CA LEU A 331 -20.47 -19.40 11.47
C LEU A 331 -21.74 -18.80 12.07
N ALA A 332 -22.90 -19.23 11.59
CA ALA A 332 -24.18 -18.79 12.13
C ALA A 332 -24.39 -19.25 13.58
N GLU A 333 -24.07 -20.50 13.91
CA GLU A 333 -24.09 -20.97 15.31
C GLU A 333 -23.19 -20.11 16.22
N LEU A 334 -21.98 -19.77 15.78
CA LEU A 334 -21.05 -18.90 16.52
C LEU A 334 -21.58 -17.47 16.67
N ALA A 335 -22.32 -16.97 15.68
CA ALA A 335 -22.96 -15.66 15.74
C ALA A 335 -24.14 -15.64 16.73
N GLU A 336 -24.90 -16.72 16.81
CA GLU A 336 -26.07 -16.87 17.71
C GLU A 336 -25.68 -17.18 19.16
N ASP A 337 -24.48 -17.70 19.41
CA ASP A 337 -24.04 -18.09 20.74
C ASP A 337 -23.71 -16.87 21.62
N HIS A 338 -24.67 -16.46 22.45
CA HIS A 338 -24.49 -15.37 23.42
C HIS A 338 -23.59 -15.71 24.62
N GLU A 339 -23.13 -16.96 24.75
CA GLU A 339 -22.07 -17.31 25.73
C GLU A 339 -20.67 -16.95 25.20
N GLU A 340 -20.51 -16.82 23.87
CA GLU A 340 -19.27 -16.41 23.23
C GLU A 340 -19.00 -14.90 23.37
N SER A 341 -17.74 -14.51 23.20
CA SER A 341 -17.36 -13.09 23.23
C SER A 341 -17.98 -12.33 22.05
N ILE A 342 -18.30 -11.06 22.27
CA ILE A 342 -18.89 -10.23 21.22
C ILE A 342 -17.96 -10.08 20.01
N GLU A 343 -16.64 -10.10 20.22
CA GLU A 343 -15.63 -10.06 19.17
C GLU A 343 -15.72 -11.30 18.27
N LEU A 344 -15.88 -12.49 18.85
CA LEU A 344 -16.05 -13.73 18.09
C LEU A 344 -17.36 -13.73 17.32
N ARG A 345 -18.47 -13.34 17.95
CA ARG A 345 -19.78 -13.25 17.28
C ARG A 345 -19.73 -12.29 16.08
N ARG A 346 -19.15 -11.10 16.25
CA ARG A 346 -18.95 -10.12 15.16
C ARG A 346 -18.08 -10.68 14.05
N ALA A 347 -16.97 -11.35 14.39
CA ALA A 347 -16.10 -11.97 13.39
C ALA A 347 -16.82 -13.09 12.62
N ALA A 348 -17.64 -13.89 13.29
CA ALA A 348 -18.41 -14.97 12.67
C ALA A 348 -19.46 -14.44 11.68
N VAL A 349 -20.20 -13.38 12.03
CA VAL A 349 -21.16 -12.74 11.11
C VAL A 349 -20.45 -12.11 9.92
N ASN A 350 -19.31 -11.45 10.14
CA ASN A 350 -18.52 -10.88 9.04
C ASN A 350 -17.95 -11.97 8.10
N ALA A 351 -17.51 -13.11 8.66
CA ALA A 351 -17.09 -14.27 7.89
C ALA A 351 -18.25 -14.85 7.07
N TRP A 352 -19.45 -14.89 7.65
CA TRP A 352 -20.66 -15.35 6.98
C TRP A 352 -21.05 -14.40 5.82
N GLU A 353 -20.90 -13.08 6.01
CA GLU A 353 -21.15 -12.08 4.95
C GLU A 353 -20.36 -12.38 3.66
N TRP A 354 -19.13 -12.86 3.76
CA TRP A 354 -18.31 -13.25 2.59
C TRP A 354 -18.91 -14.38 1.75
N LEU A 355 -19.62 -15.32 2.38
CA LEU A 355 -20.14 -16.51 1.74
C LEU A 355 -21.62 -16.38 1.33
N VAL A 356 -22.32 -15.34 1.80
CA VAL A 356 -23.78 -15.17 1.59
C VAL A 356 -24.17 -15.00 0.12
N LYS A 357 -23.22 -14.63 -0.75
CA LYS A 357 -23.47 -14.43 -2.18
C LYS A 357 -23.98 -15.70 -2.89
N ASN A 358 -23.78 -16.88 -2.30
CA ASN A 358 -24.21 -18.14 -2.88
C ASN A 358 -24.76 -19.09 -1.81
N ASP A 359 -26.07 -19.34 -1.89
CA ASP A 359 -26.82 -20.42 -1.22
C ASP A 359 -27.57 -20.02 0.07
N TYR A 360 -28.85 -20.44 0.11
CA TYR A 360 -29.93 -20.02 1.03
C TYR A 360 -29.84 -20.59 2.45
N GLN A 361 -28.63 -20.80 2.92
CA GLN A 361 -28.45 -21.44 4.20
C GLN A 361 -28.57 -20.35 5.25
N LEU A 362 -29.80 -20.19 5.78
CA LEU A 362 -30.14 -19.52 7.03
C LEU A 362 -30.67 -18.06 6.92
N GLU A 363 -31.50 -17.79 5.89
CA GLU A 363 -32.25 -16.51 5.75
C GLU A 363 -32.96 -16.11 7.05
N GLU A 364 -33.73 -17.00 7.68
CA GLU A 364 -34.45 -16.70 8.94
C GLU A 364 -33.53 -16.26 10.10
N GLN A 365 -32.29 -16.76 10.15
CA GLN A 365 -31.32 -16.35 11.18
C GLN A 365 -30.73 -14.97 10.88
N ILE A 366 -30.41 -14.69 9.61
CA ILE A 366 -29.99 -13.34 9.17
C ILE A 366 -31.07 -12.33 9.53
N ILE A 367 -32.34 -12.66 9.29
CA ILE A 367 -33.48 -11.83 9.63
C ILE A 367 -33.58 -11.64 11.15
N ALA A 368 -33.43 -12.71 11.92
CA ALA A 368 -33.49 -12.65 13.37
C ALA A 368 -32.45 -11.67 13.93
N HIS A 369 -31.19 -11.75 13.47
CA HIS A 369 -30.17 -10.78 13.84
C HIS A 369 -30.51 -9.36 13.39
N ALA A 370 -30.93 -9.18 12.13
CA ALA A 370 -31.24 -7.87 11.58
C ALA A 370 -32.33 -7.14 12.40
N LEU A 371 -33.41 -7.85 12.74
CA LEU A 371 -34.61 -7.27 13.36
C LEU A 371 -34.62 -7.36 14.91
N ASP A 372 -33.63 -8.00 15.54
CA ASP A 372 -33.51 -8.01 17.00
C ASP A 372 -32.89 -6.71 17.52
N SER A 373 -33.74 -5.82 18.03
CA SER A 373 -33.31 -4.55 18.66
C SER A 373 -32.34 -4.71 19.85
N SER A 374 -32.28 -5.89 20.48
CA SER A 374 -31.35 -6.18 21.58
C SER A 374 -29.98 -6.66 21.11
N GLU A 375 -29.84 -6.99 19.82
CA GLU A 375 -28.59 -7.46 19.24
C GLU A 375 -27.53 -6.36 19.15
N ASP A 376 -26.27 -6.77 19.04
CA ASP A 376 -25.17 -5.86 18.77
C ASP A 376 -25.35 -5.12 17.43
N ARG A 377 -25.09 -3.81 17.45
CA ARG A 377 -25.27 -2.95 16.28
C ARG A 377 -24.47 -3.42 15.06
N GLN A 378 -23.22 -3.85 15.23
CA GLN A 378 -22.39 -4.27 14.08
C GLN A 378 -22.91 -5.58 13.48
N ILE A 379 -23.40 -6.50 14.32
CA ILE A 379 -24.05 -7.73 13.87
C ILE A 379 -25.29 -7.40 13.04
N ARG A 380 -26.13 -6.47 13.50
CA ARG A 380 -27.30 -6.02 12.72
C ARG A 380 -26.90 -5.41 11.38
N GLU A 381 -25.91 -4.52 11.38
CA GLU A 381 -25.41 -3.86 10.17
C GLU A 381 -24.88 -4.89 9.15
N SER A 382 -24.13 -5.90 9.61
CA SER A 382 -23.69 -7.01 8.75
C SER A 382 -24.87 -7.83 8.22
N ALA A 383 -25.87 -8.13 9.05
CA ALA A 383 -27.08 -8.83 8.62
C ALA A 383 -27.86 -8.03 7.54
N TYR A 384 -27.97 -6.71 7.67
CA TYR A 384 -28.59 -5.87 6.63
C TYR A 384 -27.79 -5.87 5.32
N ARG A 385 -26.45 -5.78 5.37
CA ARG A 385 -25.61 -5.91 4.17
C ARG A 385 -25.78 -7.27 3.52
N MET A 386 -25.82 -8.34 4.31
CA MET A 386 -26.07 -9.69 3.82
C MET A 386 -27.38 -9.81 3.05
N ILE A 387 -28.47 -9.23 3.58
CA ILE A 387 -29.78 -9.15 2.89
C ILE A 387 -29.63 -8.42 1.55
N GLY A 388 -28.93 -7.27 1.53
CA GLY A 388 -28.68 -6.51 0.30
C GLY A 388 -27.85 -7.25 -0.76
N LEU A 389 -27.01 -8.21 -0.34
CA LEU A 389 -26.20 -9.04 -1.23
C LEU A 389 -26.95 -10.25 -1.81
N MET A 390 -28.14 -10.58 -1.31
CA MET A 390 -28.89 -11.76 -1.77
C MET A 390 -29.42 -11.56 -3.20
N ASP A 391 -29.11 -12.51 -4.09
CA ASP A 391 -29.62 -12.48 -5.47
C ASP A 391 -31.08 -12.89 -5.59
N LYS A 392 -31.52 -13.74 -4.68
CA LYS A 392 -32.73 -14.53 -4.86
C LYS A 392 -33.64 -14.17 -3.67
N VAL A 393 -34.84 -13.67 -3.98
CA VAL A 393 -35.68 -12.90 -3.03
C VAL A 393 -36.92 -13.67 -2.57
N SER A 394 -37.32 -13.41 -1.33
CA SER A 394 -38.51 -13.92 -0.66
C SER A 394 -39.47 -12.78 -0.36
N SER A 395 -40.69 -12.85 -0.92
CA SER A 395 -41.74 -11.87 -0.67
C SER A 395 -42.10 -11.76 0.81
N GLN A 396 -42.05 -12.88 1.54
CA GLN A 396 -42.35 -12.89 2.97
C GLN A 396 -41.33 -12.06 3.75
N LEU A 397 -40.03 -12.21 3.44
CA LEU A 397 -39.00 -11.37 4.05
C LEU A 397 -39.17 -9.91 3.63
N ALA A 398 -39.36 -9.63 2.35
CA ALA A 398 -39.55 -8.24 1.90
C ALA A 398 -40.70 -7.54 2.66
N LEU A 399 -41.82 -8.24 2.89
CA LEU A 399 -42.93 -7.73 3.69
C LEU A 399 -42.56 -7.54 5.18
N LYS A 400 -41.79 -8.46 5.79
CA LYS A 400 -41.29 -8.29 7.17
C LYS A 400 -40.40 -7.04 7.29
N LEU A 401 -39.48 -6.82 6.34
CA LEU A 401 -38.60 -5.65 6.31
C LEU A 401 -39.39 -4.35 6.15
N LEU A 402 -40.35 -4.31 5.22
CA LEU A 402 -41.23 -3.15 5.02
C LEU A 402 -42.02 -2.80 6.28
N ALA A 403 -42.51 -3.80 7.01
CA ALA A 403 -43.21 -3.60 8.28
C ALA A 403 -42.30 -3.13 9.42
N ALA A 404 -40.98 -3.28 9.30
CA ALA A 404 -40.00 -2.97 10.33
C ALA A 404 -39.16 -1.71 10.04
N LEU A 405 -39.43 -0.96 8.95
CA LEU A 405 -38.60 0.18 8.52
C LEU A 405 -38.36 1.25 9.59
N ASP A 406 -39.28 1.43 10.53
CA ASP A 406 -39.12 2.35 11.68
C ASP A 406 -38.00 1.92 12.65
N GLN A 407 -37.63 0.64 12.65
CA GLN A 407 -36.61 0.05 13.52
C GLN A 407 -35.24 -0.03 12.84
N ILE A 408 -35.17 0.30 11.55
CA ILE A 408 -33.96 0.18 10.73
C ILE A 408 -33.34 1.57 10.55
N ASP A 409 -32.08 1.71 10.92
CA ASP A 409 -31.30 2.92 10.71
C ASP A 409 -31.25 3.29 9.22
N SER A 410 -31.18 4.59 8.89
CA SER A 410 -31.32 5.08 7.52
C SER A 410 -30.34 4.45 6.53
N ASP A 411 -29.06 4.34 6.90
CA ASP A 411 -28.04 3.72 6.05
C ASP A 411 -28.30 2.22 5.83
N CYS A 412 -28.80 1.53 6.87
CA CYS A 412 -29.18 0.12 6.78
C CYS A 412 -30.41 -0.08 5.90
N ARG A 413 -31.36 0.87 5.88
CA ARG A 413 -32.50 0.84 4.94
C ARG A 413 -31.98 0.84 3.50
N TRP A 414 -31.07 1.74 3.16
CA TRP A 414 -30.49 1.77 1.81
C TRP A 414 -29.69 0.50 1.51
N ALA A 415 -28.95 -0.06 2.46
CA ALA A 415 -28.24 -1.32 2.28
C ALA A 415 -29.18 -2.49 1.88
N VAL A 416 -30.41 -2.55 2.40
CA VAL A 416 -31.41 -3.57 2.01
C VAL A 416 -32.26 -3.20 0.80
N SER A 417 -32.15 -1.97 0.29
CA SER A 417 -32.97 -1.51 -0.85
C SER A 417 -32.85 -2.37 -2.12
N PRO A 418 -31.67 -2.95 -2.48
CA PRO A 418 -31.58 -3.89 -3.61
C PRO A 418 -32.50 -5.10 -3.46
N TYR A 419 -32.64 -5.61 -2.23
CA TYR A 419 -33.51 -6.75 -1.93
C TYR A 419 -34.99 -6.38 -2.12
N LEU A 420 -35.41 -5.23 -1.57
CA LEU A 420 -36.80 -4.76 -1.70
C LEU A 420 -37.16 -4.41 -3.15
N PHE A 421 -36.24 -3.79 -3.88
CA PHE A 421 -36.37 -3.52 -5.30
C PHE A 421 -36.58 -4.81 -6.10
N ALA A 422 -35.71 -5.80 -5.92
CA ALA A 422 -35.81 -7.08 -6.62
C ALA A 422 -37.11 -7.82 -6.27
N ALA A 423 -37.53 -7.81 -5.00
CA ALA A 423 -38.79 -8.40 -4.56
C ALA A 423 -40.01 -7.69 -5.16
N ALA A 424 -40.01 -6.36 -5.23
CA ALA A 424 -41.09 -5.57 -5.81
C ALA A 424 -41.28 -5.82 -7.32
N LYS A 425 -40.19 -6.07 -8.07
CA LYS A 425 -40.28 -6.46 -9.49
C LYS A 425 -40.88 -7.85 -9.69
N GLN A 426 -40.77 -8.73 -8.69
CA GLN A 426 -41.18 -10.13 -8.79
C GLN A 426 -42.58 -10.40 -8.22
N ASP A 427 -43.02 -9.63 -7.20
CA ASP A 427 -44.26 -9.89 -6.48
C ASP A 427 -45.12 -8.62 -6.30
N SER A 428 -46.35 -8.69 -6.82
CA SER A 428 -47.33 -7.60 -6.75
C SER A 428 -47.77 -7.24 -5.32
N GLU A 429 -47.71 -8.18 -4.36
CA GLU A 429 -48.07 -7.88 -2.97
C GLU A 429 -46.98 -7.05 -2.29
N VAL A 430 -45.71 -7.31 -2.60
CA VAL A 430 -44.58 -6.48 -2.14
C VAL A 430 -44.67 -5.09 -2.77
N LEU A 431 -44.96 -5.00 -4.07
CA LEU A 431 -45.18 -3.72 -4.75
C LEU A 431 -46.31 -2.91 -4.11
N LYS A 432 -47.46 -3.54 -3.82
CA LYS A 432 -48.57 -2.88 -3.13
C LYS A 432 -48.18 -2.43 -1.72
N ALA A 433 -47.42 -3.23 -0.99
CA ALA A 433 -46.95 -2.85 0.34
C ALA A 433 -46.04 -1.61 0.27
N LEU A 434 -45.12 -1.54 -0.69
CA LEU A 434 -44.31 -0.34 -0.96
C LEU A 434 -45.15 0.89 -1.31
N ILE A 435 -46.17 0.72 -2.17
CA ILE A 435 -47.10 1.80 -2.51
C ILE A 435 -47.84 2.28 -1.25
N ASN A 436 -48.33 1.37 -0.41
CA ASN A 436 -48.99 1.73 0.85
C ASN A 436 -48.03 2.45 1.81
N THR A 437 -46.76 2.03 1.89
CA THR A 437 -45.73 2.76 2.65
C THR A 437 -45.55 4.19 2.13
N ALA A 438 -45.54 4.40 0.81
CA ALA A 438 -45.45 5.74 0.23
C ALA A 438 -46.68 6.62 0.54
N ILE A 439 -47.88 6.02 0.63
CA ILE A 439 -49.13 6.74 0.96
C ILE A 439 -49.21 7.07 2.46
N ASP A 440 -49.22 6.04 3.29
CA ASP A 440 -49.80 6.08 4.64
C ASP A 440 -48.79 6.24 5.78
N HIS A 441 -47.48 6.12 5.49
CA HIS A 441 -46.47 6.17 6.55
C HIS A 441 -46.45 7.55 7.24
N SER A 442 -46.11 7.63 8.53
CA SER A 442 -46.04 8.93 9.22
C SER A 442 -44.71 9.65 9.01
N ASP A 443 -43.63 8.89 8.82
CA ASP A 443 -42.27 9.41 8.58
C ASP A 443 -42.03 9.71 7.09
N SER A 444 -41.62 10.94 6.78
CA SER A 444 -41.31 11.42 5.42
C SER A 444 -40.09 10.76 4.80
N GLU A 445 -39.09 10.37 5.58
CA GLU A 445 -37.88 9.69 5.08
C GLU A 445 -38.22 8.26 4.62
N ILE A 446 -39.12 7.58 5.33
CA ILE A 446 -39.61 6.26 4.92
C ILE A 446 -40.51 6.37 3.69
N LYS A 447 -41.32 7.42 3.56
CA LYS A 447 -42.04 7.69 2.29
C LYS A 447 -41.06 7.91 1.14
N LEU A 448 -40.03 8.72 1.36
CA LEU A 448 -39.00 9.03 0.35
C LEU A 448 -38.29 7.76 -0.09
N TYR A 449 -37.91 6.91 0.86
CA TYR A 449 -37.34 5.59 0.63
C TYR A 449 -38.23 4.72 -0.26
N ALA A 450 -39.53 4.59 0.08
CA ALA A 450 -40.47 3.83 -0.71
C ALA A 450 -40.66 4.39 -2.13
N VAL A 451 -40.79 5.71 -2.28
CA VAL A 451 -40.92 6.40 -3.58
C VAL A 451 -39.71 6.16 -4.47
N ARG A 452 -38.50 6.24 -3.92
CA ARG A 452 -37.24 6.00 -4.66
C ARG A 452 -37.11 4.54 -5.11
N ILE A 453 -37.52 3.57 -4.28
CA ILE A 453 -37.61 2.17 -4.74
C ILE A 453 -38.62 2.01 -5.88
N LEU A 454 -39.82 2.62 -5.76
CA LEU A 454 -40.83 2.57 -6.82
C LEU A 454 -40.33 3.23 -8.13
N SER A 455 -39.58 4.32 -8.02
CA SER A 455 -38.90 4.95 -9.16
C SER A 455 -37.92 3.98 -9.84
N ALA A 456 -37.07 3.32 -9.04
CA ALA A 456 -36.10 2.35 -9.56
C ALA A 456 -36.77 1.14 -10.25
N VAL A 457 -37.92 0.68 -9.72
CA VAL A 457 -38.75 -0.36 -10.37
C VAL A 457 -39.23 0.08 -11.76
N GLY A 458 -39.39 1.38 -11.98
CA GLY A 458 -39.73 1.97 -13.27
C GLY A 458 -41.13 1.56 -13.73
N PRO A 459 -41.36 1.31 -15.05
CA PRO A 459 -42.68 1.06 -15.60
C PRO A 459 -43.49 -0.08 -14.94
N GLY A 460 -42.83 -1.01 -14.23
CA GLY A 460 -43.50 -2.05 -13.45
C GLY A 460 -44.27 -1.55 -12.22
N ALA A 461 -44.05 -0.30 -11.80
CA ALA A 461 -44.72 0.35 -10.67
C ALA A 461 -45.85 1.32 -11.10
N ASP A 462 -46.46 1.11 -12.26
CA ASP A 462 -47.52 1.98 -12.82
C ASP A 462 -48.70 2.23 -11.88
N GLN A 463 -49.00 1.28 -10.99
CA GLN A 463 -50.01 1.39 -9.93
C GLN A 463 -49.71 2.54 -8.94
N ALA A 464 -48.47 3.00 -8.84
CA ALA A 464 -48.06 4.12 -7.99
C ALA A 464 -48.39 5.49 -8.60
N ILE A 465 -48.67 5.60 -9.90
CA ILE A 465 -48.88 6.90 -10.58
C ILE A 465 -49.89 7.81 -9.84
N PRO A 466 -51.08 7.34 -9.41
CA PRO A 466 -52.05 8.21 -8.75
C PRO A 466 -51.51 8.85 -7.47
N ILE A 467 -50.79 8.09 -6.63
CA ILE A 467 -50.21 8.64 -5.40
C ILE A 467 -49.03 9.57 -5.72
N LEU A 468 -48.20 9.25 -6.72
CA LEU A 468 -47.09 10.10 -7.09
C LEU A 468 -47.56 11.46 -7.67
N MET A 469 -48.65 11.47 -8.43
CA MET A 469 -49.31 12.70 -8.89
C MET A 469 -49.84 13.53 -7.72
N ASP A 470 -50.47 12.90 -6.72
CA ASP A 470 -50.89 13.60 -5.50
C ASP A 470 -49.69 14.17 -4.74
N MET A 471 -48.64 13.36 -4.56
CA MET A 471 -47.45 13.73 -3.80
C MET A 471 -46.69 14.88 -4.44
N VAL A 472 -46.45 14.88 -5.76
CA VAL A 472 -45.75 15.98 -6.43
C VAL A 472 -46.53 17.30 -6.36
N LEU A 473 -47.87 17.24 -6.32
CA LEU A 473 -48.72 18.43 -6.26
C LEU A 473 -48.95 18.94 -4.82
N ASN A 474 -49.05 18.04 -3.85
CA ASN A 474 -49.60 18.34 -2.53
C ASN A 474 -48.66 18.10 -1.35
N ALA A 475 -47.55 17.37 -1.51
CA ALA A 475 -46.60 17.16 -0.39
C ALA A 475 -45.97 18.48 0.07
N HIS A 476 -45.70 18.60 1.37
CA HIS A 476 -45.08 19.80 1.94
C HIS A 476 -43.56 19.77 1.81
N GLU A 477 -42.97 18.58 1.89
CA GLU A 477 -41.54 18.32 1.85
C GLU A 477 -41.02 18.40 0.41
N SER A 478 -40.02 19.25 0.18
CA SER A 478 -39.45 19.42 -1.16
C SER A 478 -38.78 18.15 -1.69
N SER A 479 -38.12 17.37 -0.83
CA SER A 479 -37.49 16.09 -1.21
C SER A 479 -38.50 15.08 -1.74
N LEU A 480 -39.66 14.95 -1.09
CA LEU A 480 -40.75 14.08 -1.55
C LEU A 480 -41.32 14.53 -2.89
N ARG A 481 -41.51 15.84 -3.09
CA ARG A 481 -42.00 16.37 -4.38
C ARG A 481 -41.00 16.10 -5.52
N ILE A 482 -39.71 16.28 -5.27
CA ILE A 482 -38.65 16.02 -6.25
C ILE A 482 -38.61 14.52 -6.60
N ALA A 483 -38.57 13.65 -5.58
CA ALA A 483 -38.57 12.21 -5.78
C ALA A 483 -39.84 11.72 -6.49
N ALA A 484 -41.02 12.28 -6.17
CA ALA A 484 -42.27 11.96 -6.86
C ALA A 484 -42.26 12.41 -8.33
N ALA A 485 -41.71 13.59 -8.64
CA ALA A 485 -41.55 14.05 -10.01
C ALA A 485 -40.60 13.14 -10.81
N ARG A 486 -39.47 12.72 -10.22
CA ARG A 486 -38.57 11.73 -10.83
C ARG A 486 -39.29 10.40 -11.04
N ALA A 487 -39.93 9.86 -10.00
CA ALA A 487 -40.64 8.58 -10.08
C ALA A 487 -41.71 8.59 -11.18
N LEU A 488 -42.47 9.68 -11.33
CA LEU A 488 -43.41 9.85 -12.44
C LEU A 488 -42.72 9.85 -13.80
N SER A 489 -41.51 10.42 -13.91
CA SER A 489 -40.74 10.46 -15.15
C SER A 489 -40.27 9.06 -15.54
N GLU A 490 -39.72 8.31 -14.59
CA GLU A 490 -39.20 6.95 -14.82
C GLU A 490 -40.31 5.92 -15.07
N ILE A 491 -41.33 5.88 -14.21
CA ILE A 491 -42.48 4.97 -14.35
C ILE A 491 -43.30 5.33 -15.59
N GLY A 492 -43.34 6.62 -15.91
CA GLY A 492 -44.11 7.20 -17.00
C GLY A 492 -43.40 7.25 -18.34
N ALA A 493 -42.16 6.78 -18.46
CA ALA A 493 -41.36 6.93 -19.68
C ALA A 493 -42.14 6.47 -20.94
N GLY A 494 -42.37 7.40 -21.88
CA GLY A 494 -43.11 7.16 -23.13
C GLY A 494 -44.64 7.26 -23.02
N ARG A 495 -45.19 7.66 -21.86
CA ARG A 495 -46.64 7.86 -21.65
C ARG A 495 -47.07 9.28 -21.95
N SER A 496 -47.93 9.45 -22.96
CA SER A 496 -48.48 10.77 -23.31
C SER A 496 -49.51 11.29 -22.32
N ASP A 497 -50.16 10.43 -21.53
CA ASP A 497 -51.17 10.84 -20.55
C ASP A 497 -50.58 11.57 -19.34
N LEU A 498 -49.26 11.51 -19.15
CA LEU A 498 -48.55 12.29 -18.14
C LEU A 498 -48.06 13.66 -18.65
N ASN A 499 -48.19 13.95 -19.95
CA ASN A 499 -47.72 15.22 -20.51
C ASN A 499 -48.44 16.42 -19.90
N ASP A 500 -49.72 16.29 -19.53
CA ASP A 500 -50.49 17.39 -18.95
C ASP A 500 -49.95 17.78 -17.56
N ILE A 501 -49.66 16.79 -16.71
CA ILE A 501 -49.08 17.07 -15.39
C ILE A 501 -47.66 17.63 -15.52
N PHE A 502 -46.82 17.06 -16.39
CA PHE A 502 -45.48 17.61 -16.58
C PHE A 502 -45.50 19.02 -17.18
N THR A 503 -46.45 19.32 -18.07
CA THR A 503 -46.65 20.68 -18.60
C THR A 503 -46.96 21.65 -17.46
N LEU A 504 -47.85 21.28 -16.53
CA LEU A 504 -48.13 22.06 -15.33
C LEU A 504 -46.87 22.26 -14.47
N LEU A 505 -46.11 21.19 -14.24
CA LEU A 505 -44.91 21.20 -13.40
C LEU A 505 -43.75 22.00 -14.03
N THR A 506 -43.74 22.29 -15.33
CA THR A 506 -42.71 23.18 -15.91
C THR A 506 -42.68 24.57 -15.28
N ALA A 507 -43.80 25.03 -14.72
CA ALA A 507 -43.94 26.30 -14.02
C ALA A 507 -43.91 26.17 -12.48
N ASP A 508 -43.48 25.02 -11.95
CA ASP A 508 -43.41 24.77 -10.51
C ASP A 508 -42.47 25.76 -9.80
N SER A 509 -42.82 26.12 -8.56
CA SER A 509 -42.00 27.01 -7.74
C SER A 509 -40.73 26.32 -7.23
N ASN A 510 -40.71 24.99 -7.14
CA ASN A 510 -39.50 24.23 -6.87
C ASN A 510 -38.71 24.06 -8.18
N PRO A 511 -37.48 24.60 -8.27
CA PRO A 511 -36.70 24.58 -9.50
C PRO A 511 -36.33 23.15 -9.95
N ASN A 512 -36.13 22.21 -9.03
CA ASN A 512 -35.79 20.83 -9.35
C ASN A 512 -37.01 20.08 -9.94
N VAL A 513 -38.21 20.28 -9.38
CA VAL A 513 -39.46 19.74 -9.96
C VAL A 513 -39.68 20.30 -11.37
N SER A 514 -39.50 21.62 -11.53
CA SER A 514 -39.59 22.28 -12.85
C SER A 514 -38.57 21.74 -13.85
N ARG A 515 -37.33 21.50 -13.41
CA ARG A 515 -36.25 20.93 -14.23
C ARG A 515 -36.58 19.52 -14.70
N ILE A 516 -36.96 18.62 -13.79
CA ILE A 516 -37.36 17.24 -14.11
C ILE A 516 -38.51 17.25 -15.12
N ALA A 517 -39.51 18.12 -14.93
CA ALA A 517 -40.63 18.24 -15.86
C ALA A 517 -40.21 18.72 -17.27
N LYS A 518 -39.29 19.68 -17.35
CA LYS A 518 -38.74 20.15 -18.63
C LYS A 518 -37.89 19.08 -19.32
N GLN A 519 -37.13 18.29 -18.55
CA GLN A 519 -36.36 17.14 -19.05
C GLN A 519 -37.31 16.09 -19.64
N TYR A 520 -38.35 15.70 -18.92
CA TYR A 520 -39.36 14.74 -19.40
C TYR A 520 -40.01 15.17 -20.72
N LEU A 521 -40.35 16.45 -20.87
CA LEU A 521 -40.96 17.00 -22.08
C LEU A 521 -39.97 17.28 -23.22
N GLY A 522 -38.66 17.09 -23.01
CA GLY A 522 -37.63 17.37 -24.00
C GLY A 522 -37.48 18.86 -24.35
N VAL A 523 -37.87 19.77 -23.45
CA VAL A 523 -37.82 21.23 -23.65
C VAL A 523 -36.71 21.91 -22.82
N SER A 524 -35.85 21.13 -22.17
CA SER A 524 -34.68 21.64 -21.44
C SER A 524 -33.60 22.14 -22.42
N GLN A 525 -33.03 23.33 -22.15
CA GLN A 525 -31.76 23.74 -22.76
C GLN A 525 -30.64 23.37 -21.79
N LEU A 526 -29.72 22.51 -22.23
CA LEU A 526 -28.48 22.27 -21.51
C LEU A 526 -27.69 23.59 -21.51
N SER A 527 -27.55 24.24 -20.34
CA SER A 527 -26.57 25.30 -20.14
C SER A 527 -25.16 24.69 -20.12
N GLU A 528 -24.13 25.48 -20.43
CA GLU A 528 -22.77 25.04 -20.14
C GLU A 528 -22.65 24.74 -18.64
N PRO A 529 -22.09 23.58 -18.24
CA PRO A 529 -21.99 23.21 -16.84
C PRO A 529 -21.12 24.23 -16.11
N PRO A 530 -21.51 24.64 -14.89
CA PRO A 530 -20.74 25.61 -14.12
C PRO A 530 -19.35 25.05 -13.78
N ILE A 531 -18.36 25.94 -13.65
CA ILE A 531 -17.07 25.56 -13.08
C ILE A 531 -17.28 25.33 -11.58
N VAL A 532 -17.05 24.10 -11.14
CA VAL A 532 -17.16 23.68 -9.74
C VAL A 532 -15.79 23.33 -9.16
N PRO A 533 -15.65 23.33 -7.81
CA PRO A 533 -14.49 22.75 -7.16
C PRO A 533 -14.22 21.28 -7.56
N ALA A 534 -13.07 20.76 -7.16
CA ALA A 534 -12.64 19.38 -7.39
C ALA A 534 -13.65 18.40 -6.79
N PHE A 535 -14.11 18.72 -5.58
CA PHE A 535 -15.21 18.10 -4.87
C PHE A 535 -15.79 19.15 -3.93
N PRO A 536 -17.00 18.95 -3.41
CA PRO A 536 -17.74 20.05 -2.79
C PRO A 536 -17.09 20.71 -1.55
N THR A 537 -16.25 19.97 -0.82
CA THR A 537 -15.49 20.43 0.35
C THR A 537 -14.04 20.78 0.04
N ALA A 538 -13.65 20.88 -1.23
CA ALA A 538 -12.31 21.22 -1.66
C ALA A 538 -11.98 22.70 -1.39
N GLU A 539 -10.86 22.96 -0.72
CA GLU A 539 -10.43 24.30 -0.32
C GLU A 539 -8.99 24.61 -0.78
N GLY A 540 -8.60 25.90 -0.74
CA GLY A 540 -7.25 26.33 -1.07
C GLY A 540 -6.90 26.33 -2.57
N PHE A 541 -5.62 26.39 -2.90
CA PHE A 541 -5.17 26.63 -4.27
C PHE A 541 -5.43 25.47 -5.24
N GLY A 542 -5.45 24.22 -4.75
CA GLY A 542 -5.79 23.03 -5.51
C GLY A 542 -7.30 22.76 -5.63
N ALA A 543 -8.17 23.61 -5.04
CA ALA A 543 -9.61 23.37 -4.94
C ALA A 543 -10.33 23.24 -6.28
N TRP A 544 -9.75 23.71 -7.38
CA TRP A 544 -10.36 23.71 -8.72
C TRP A 544 -9.76 22.65 -9.65
N THR A 545 -9.09 21.65 -9.06
CA THR A 545 -8.50 20.54 -9.81
C THR A 545 -9.59 19.72 -10.50
N GLN A 546 -9.45 19.47 -11.80
CA GLN A 546 -10.45 18.71 -12.57
C GLN A 546 -10.46 17.21 -12.22
N GLY A 547 -9.29 16.63 -11.94
CA GLY A 547 -9.17 15.19 -11.74
C GLY A 547 -9.65 14.38 -12.94
N GLY A 548 -10.35 13.27 -12.66
CA GLY A 548 -10.86 12.32 -13.64
C GLY A 548 -12.23 12.63 -14.24
N ARG A 549 -12.86 13.77 -13.91
CA ARG A 549 -14.23 14.15 -14.31
C ARG A 549 -14.48 13.96 -15.82
N GLY A 550 -15.60 13.33 -16.16
CA GLY A 550 -15.99 13.01 -17.54
C GLY A 550 -15.22 11.84 -18.15
N GLY A 551 -14.43 11.13 -17.34
CA GLY A 551 -13.53 10.06 -17.75
C GLY A 551 -14.11 8.65 -17.70
N ARG A 552 -13.22 7.66 -17.79
CA ARG A 552 -13.57 6.25 -17.60
C ARG A 552 -13.48 5.88 -16.13
N VAL A 553 -14.40 5.02 -15.66
CA VAL A 553 -14.31 4.42 -14.33
C VAL A 553 -13.44 3.15 -14.40
N PHE A 554 -12.46 3.04 -13.51
CA PHE A 554 -11.63 1.86 -13.32
C PHE A 554 -11.93 1.27 -11.94
N ILE A 555 -12.31 -0.01 -11.92
CA ILE A 555 -12.58 -0.74 -10.69
C ILE A 555 -11.35 -1.58 -10.33
N VAL A 556 -10.73 -1.28 -9.20
CA VAL A 556 -9.65 -2.10 -8.63
C VAL A 556 -10.27 -3.32 -7.97
N THR A 557 -9.90 -4.51 -8.43
CA THR A 557 -10.51 -5.80 -8.02
C THR A 557 -9.53 -6.72 -7.31
N ASN A 558 -8.25 -6.34 -7.21
CA ASN A 558 -7.25 -7.10 -6.46
C ASN A 558 -6.16 -6.21 -5.88
N LEU A 559 -5.40 -6.76 -4.92
CA LEU A 559 -4.35 -6.06 -4.18
C LEU A 559 -2.94 -6.25 -4.77
N ASN A 560 -2.83 -6.87 -5.95
CA ASN A 560 -1.53 -7.07 -6.59
C ASN A 560 -0.93 -5.71 -6.99
N ASP A 561 0.40 -5.59 -7.00
CA ASP A 561 1.06 -4.37 -7.47
C ASP A 561 0.75 -4.10 -8.96
N ARG A 562 0.65 -5.15 -9.78
CA ARG A 562 0.52 -5.05 -11.24
C ARG A 562 -0.42 -6.11 -11.81
N GLY A 563 -0.89 -5.87 -13.03
CA GLY A 563 -1.72 -6.77 -13.81
C GLY A 563 -3.18 -6.31 -13.87
N PRO A 564 -4.02 -7.05 -14.61
CA PRO A 564 -5.44 -6.72 -14.76
C PRO A 564 -6.14 -6.56 -13.41
N GLY A 565 -6.92 -5.49 -13.26
CA GLY A 565 -7.69 -5.17 -12.05
C GLY A 565 -6.86 -4.57 -10.92
N SER A 566 -5.60 -4.21 -11.15
CA SER A 566 -4.74 -3.59 -10.13
C SER A 566 -4.81 -2.05 -10.14
N LEU A 567 -4.51 -1.42 -9.01
CA LEU A 567 -4.41 0.05 -8.92
C LEU A 567 -3.41 0.62 -9.93
N ARG A 568 -2.28 -0.07 -10.13
CA ARG A 568 -1.24 0.43 -11.04
C ARG A 568 -1.69 0.41 -12.49
N GLU A 569 -2.46 -0.59 -12.92
CA GLU A 569 -3.06 -0.59 -14.25
C GLU A 569 -3.92 0.66 -14.48
N ALA A 570 -4.75 1.02 -13.50
CA ALA A 570 -5.59 2.21 -13.56
C ALA A 570 -4.77 3.52 -13.58
N ILE A 571 -3.69 3.59 -12.81
CA ILE A 571 -2.76 4.74 -12.80
C ILE A 571 -2.02 4.89 -14.13
N ASP A 572 -1.52 3.79 -14.69
CA ASP A 572 -0.75 3.76 -15.94
C ASP A 572 -1.64 3.99 -17.19
N ALA A 573 -2.96 3.86 -17.06
CA ALA A 573 -3.90 4.15 -18.13
C ALA A 573 -3.89 5.63 -18.56
N SER A 574 -4.14 5.87 -19.85
CA SER A 574 -4.24 7.22 -20.41
C SER A 574 -5.68 7.76 -20.42
N GLY A 575 -5.80 9.09 -20.46
CA GLY A 575 -7.06 9.83 -20.53
C GLY A 575 -7.67 10.12 -19.14
N PRO A 576 -8.71 10.98 -19.09
CA PRO A 576 -9.46 11.22 -17.86
C PRO A 576 -10.02 9.92 -17.28
N ARG A 577 -9.80 9.70 -15.99
CA ARG A 577 -10.22 8.46 -15.31
C ARG A 577 -10.44 8.63 -13.82
N ILE A 578 -11.44 7.92 -13.32
CA ILE A 578 -11.80 7.82 -11.91
C ILE A 578 -11.55 6.38 -11.47
N VAL A 579 -10.80 6.21 -10.39
CA VAL A 579 -10.46 4.90 -9.84
C VAL A 579 -11.27 4.65 -8.58
N VAL A 580 -12.05 3.57 -8.58
CA VAL A 580 -12.85 3.07 -7.46
C VAL A 580 -12.39 1.67 -7.07
N PHE A 581 -12.77 1.20 -5.88
CA PHE A 581 -12.25 -0.04 -5.29
C PHE A 581 -13.37 -1.03 -4.93
N ALA A 582 -13.29 -2.24 -5.47
CA ALA A 582 -14.11 -3.38 -5.04
C ALA A 582 -13.40 -4.27 -4.00
N VAL A 583 -12.20 -3.87 -3.57
CA VAL A 583 -11.38 -4.58 -2.58
C VAL A 583 -10.78 -3.59 -1.57
N SER A 584 -10.39 -4.10 -0.41
CA SER A 584 -9.62 -3.38 0.58
C SER A 584 -8.48 -4.23 1.13
N GLY A 585 -7.44 -3.57 1.62
CA GLY A 585 -6.21 -4.28 2.02
C GLY A 585 -4.96 -3.46 1.83
N VAL A 586 -3.82 -4.16 1.92
CA VAL A 586 -2.50 -3.59 1.69
C VAL A 586 -2.03 -3.94 0.28
N ILE A 587 -1.81 -2.94 -0.57
CA ILE A 587 -1.13 -3.08 -1.86
C ILE A 587 0.38 -2.93 -1.59
N ARG A 588 1.08 -4.06 -1.59
CA ARG A 588 2.53 -4.15 -1.38
C ARG A 588 3.23 -3.88 -2.70
N LEU A 589 3.80 -2.68 -2.86
CA LEU A 589 4.44 -2.28 -4.11
C LEU A 589 5.72 -3.11 -4.34
N GLN A 590 6.03 -3.43 -5.59
CA GLN A 590 7.30 -4.06 -5.97
C GLN A 590 8.30 -3.05 -6.57
N SER A 591 7.84 -1.81 -6.80
CA SER A 591 8.60 -0.70 -7.37
C SER A 591 7.88 0.62 -7.07
N PRO A 592 8.56 1.79 -7.15
CA PRO A 592 7.92 3.09 -6.96
C PRO A 592 6.64 3.25 -7.79
N LEU A 593 5.59 3.82 -7.20
CA LEU A 593 4.32 4.08 -7.87
C LEU A 593 4.33 5.48 -8.48
N LEU A 594 4.50 5.57 -9.80
CA LEU A 594 4.65 6.83 -10.51
C LEU A 594 3.34 7.24 -11.21
N ILE A 595 2.76 8.35 -10.78
CA ILE A 595 1.58 8.96 -11.39
C ILE A 595 2.07 10.02 -12.40
N THR A 596 2.12 9.63 -13.67
CA THR A 596 2.63 10.47 -14.77
C THR A 596 1.57 10.86 -15.80
N ASN A 597 0.46 10.12 -15.88
CA ASN A 597 -0.66 10.43 -16.76
C ASN A 597 -1.68 11.35 -16.04
N PRO A 598 -2.03 12.52 -16.62
CA PRO A 598 -2.89 13.53 -15.98
C PRO A 598 -4.36 13.13 -15.93
N TYR A 599 -5.20 13.98 -15.34
CA TYR A 599 -6.67 13.82 -15.25
C TYR A 599 -7.08 12.53 -14.51
N LEU A 600 -6.68 12.44 -13.25
CA LEU A 600 -6.85 11.23 -12.43
C LEU A 600 -7.55 11.57 -11.12
N THR A 601 -8.62 10.86 -10.80
CA THR A 601 -9.20 10.82 -9.44
C THR A 601 -8.99 9.41 -8.88
N ILE A 602 -8.40 9.29 -7.70
CA ILE A 602 -8.32 8.02 -6.96
C ILE A 602 -9.18 8.15 -5.70
N ALA A 603 -10.32 7.45 -5.69
CA ALA A 603 -11.34 7.57 -4.66
C ALA A 603 -11.29 6.40 -3.66
N GLY A 604 -10.36 6.49 -2.69
CA GLY A 604 -10.15 5.46 -1.68
C GLY A 604 -11.38 5.20 -0.79
N GLN A 605 -12.31 6.14 -0.68
CA GLN A 605 -13.55 6.01 0.11
C GLN A 605 -14.52 4.96 -0.45
N THR A 606 -14.33 4.52 -1.70
CA THR A 606 -15.15 3.46 -2.30
C THR A 606 -14.74 2.06 -1.85
N ALA A 607 -13.53 1.90 -1.30
CA ALA A 607 -13.04 0.61 -0.85
C ALA A 607 -13.86 0.07 0.34
N PRO A 608 -14.26 -1.21 0.35
CA PRO A 608 -15.00 -1.80 1.46
C PRO A 608 -14.15 -1.86 2.75
N GLY A 609 -14.77 -2.10 3.90
CA GLY A 609 -14.08 -2.32 5.16
C GLY A 609 -13.22 -1.13 5.58
N GLN A 610 -11.93 -1.39 5.84
CA GLN A 610 -10.98 -0.38 6.32
C GLN A 610 -10.18 0.32 5.20
N GLY A 611 -10.56 0.16 3.94
CA GLY A 611 -9.95 0.90 2.83
C GLY A 611 -8.59 0.38 2.34
N ILE A 612 -7.78 1.24 1.73
CA ILE A 612 -6.56 0.85 1.02
C ILE A 612 -5.32 1.47 1.66
N THR A 613 -4.31 0.63 1.89
CA THR A 613 -2.96 1.03 2.27
C THR A 613 -1.97 0.66 1.16
N ILE A 614 -1.21 1.64 0.69
CA ILE A 614 -0.12 1.48 -0.27
C ILE A 614 1.19 1.45 0.53
N ALA A 615 1.99 0.39 0.34
CA ALA A 615 3.16 0.15 1.17
C ALA A 615 4.43 -0.22 0.40
N ASP A 616 5.55 -0.23 1.12
CA ASP A 616 6.88 -0.76 0.75
C ASP A 616 7.72 0.13 -0.19
N TYR A 617 7.10 0.85 -1.12
CA TYR A 617 7.78 1.81 -2.01
C TYR A 617 7.09 3.18 -2.00
N ASP A 618 7.83 4.18 -2.48
CA ASP A 618 7.36 5.56 -2.55
C ASP A 618 6.35 5.76 -3.68
N THR A 619 5.44 6.71 -3.46
CA THR A 619 4.51 7.18 -4.50
C THR A 619 4.90 8.58 -4.95
N ARG A 620 4.95 8.81 -6.26
CA ARG A 620 5.29 10.11 -6.84
C ARG A 620 4.23 10.60 -7.80
N ILE A 621 3.81 11.84 -7.61
CA ILE A 621 2.95 12.56 -8.55
C ILE A 621 3.84 13.49 -9.37
N GLN A 622 3.84 13.29 -10.69
CA GLN A 622 4.69 14.01 -11.65
C GLN A 622 3.89 14.36 -12.90
N THR A 623 2.75 15.04 -12.70
CA THR A 623 1.79 15.36 -13.76
C THR A 623 0.84 16.48 -13.30
N HIS A 624 -0.27 16.68 -14.00
CA HIS A 624 -1.27 17.66 -13.61
C HIS A 624 -2.69 17.09 -13.50
N ASP A 625 -3.55 17.82 -12.78
CA ASP A 625 -4.96 17.51 -12.56
C ASP A 625 -5.19 16.14 -11.89
N VAL A 626 -4.72 16.02 -10.64
CA VAL A 626 -4.82 14.79 -9.84
C VAL A 626 -5.53 15.03 -8.51
N ILE A 627 -6.53 14.20 -8.23
CA ILE A 627 -7.26 14.13 -6.96
C ILE A 627 -6.96 12.78 -6.31
N ILE A 628 -6.53 12.76 -5.05
CA ILE A 628 -6.40 11.53 -4.26
C ILE A 628 -7.12 11.72 -2.93
N GLN A 629 -8.03 10.78 -2.63
CA GLN A 629 -8.80 10.80 -1.39
C GLN A 629 -8.75 9.47 -0.64
N HIS A 630 -8.75 9.54 0.70
CA HIS A 630 -8.94 8.40 1.60
C HIS A 630 -7.97 7.22 1.40
N LEU A 631 -6.71 7.52 1.04
CA LEU A 631 -5.64 6.52 0.90
C LEU A 631 -4.57 6.66 1.97
N ARG A 632 -3.95 5.53 2.33
CA ARG A 632 -2.79 5.49 3.22
C ARG A 632 -1.54 5.14 2.44
N PHE A 633 -0.44 5.82 2.73
CA PHE A 633 0.88 5.56 2.16
C PHE A 633 1.86 5.29 3.31
N ARG A 634 2.53 4.14 3.28
CA ARG A 634 3.40 3.66 4.35
C ARG A 634 4.69 3.09 3.75
N LEU A 635 5.73 3.92 3.70
CA LEU A 635 6.98 3.53 3.05
C LEU A 635 7.71 2.41 3.81
N GLY A 636 8.02 2.67 5.08
CA GLY A 636 8.71 1.71 5.94
C GLY A 636 10.21 1.58 5.64
N ASP A 637 10.83 0.60 6.28
CA ASP A 637 12.28 0.38 6.30
C ASP A 637 12.74 -0.90 5.59
N LEU A 638 11.80 -1.66 5.02
CA LEU A 638 12.05 -2.99 4.47
C LEU A 638 13.04 -2.97 3.29
N HIS A 639 12.86 -2.04 2.35
CA HIS A 639 13.63 -1.97 1.10
C HIS A 639 14.84 -1.01 1.15
N GLN A 640 15.15 -0.45 2.34
CA GLN A 640 16.32 0.41 2.55
C GLN A 640 16.45 1.61 1.59
N GLN A 641 15.32 2.27 1.29
CA GLN A 641 15.26 3.40 0.36
C GLN A 641 15.26 4.77 1.06
N GLU A 642 16.24 5.63 0.72
CA GLU A 642 16.24 7.05 1.11
C GLU A 642 15.21 7.83 0.28
N ALA A 643 13.93 7.61 0.56
CA ALA A 643 12.82 8.18 -0.20
C ALA A 643 11.78 8.84 0.70
N ASP A 644 10.99 9.70 0.07
CA ASP A 644 9.77 10.25 0.64
C ASP A 644 8.64 9.23 0.55
N THR A 645 7.71 9.21 1.51
CA THR A 645 6.55 8.32 1.40
C THR A 645 5.63 8.72 0.24
N LEU A 646 5.30 10.01 0.15
CA LEU A 646 4.50 10.59 -0.92
C LEU A 646 5.11 11.92 -1.39
N TRP A 647 5.41 12.03 -2.68
CA TRP A 647 6.06 13.22 -3.23
C TRP A 647 5.31 13.79 -4.43
N ILE A 648 4.89 15.05 -4.32
CA ILE A 648 4.41 15.86 -5.45
C ILE A 648 5.60 16.63 -6.01
N ASN A 649 6.00 16.30 -7.24
CA ASN A 649 7.12 16.95 -7.90
C ASN A 649 6.76 17.38 -9.32
N GLU A 650 7.20 18.56 -9.77
CA GLU A 650 7.01 19.02 -11.16
C GLU A 650 5.54 18.92 -11.63
N SER A 651 4.61 19.27 -10.72
CA SER A 651 3.18 18.99 -10.88
C SER A 651 2.32 20.24 -10.77
N LYS A 652 1.08 20.17 -11.26
CA LYS A 652 0.15 21.30 -11.16
C LYS A 652 -1.31 20.86 -10.95
N ASN A 653 -2.09 21.65 -10.21
CA ASN A 653 -3.50 21.37 -9.93
C ASN A 653 -3.65 19.99 -9.26
N ILE A 654 -3.20 19.91 -8.01
CA ILE A 654 -3.23 18.66 -7.24
C ILE A 654 -3.98 18.92 -5.95
N ILE A 655 -4.87 18.01 -5.58
CA ILE A 655 -5.48 18.00 -4.25
C ILE A 655 -5.36 16.62 -3.62
N LEU A 656 -4.78 16.60 -2.43
CA LEU A 656 -4.77 15.45 -1.53
C LEU A 656 -5.73 15.76 -0.38
N ASP A 657 -6.73 14.92 -0.18
CA ASP A 657 -7.75 15.12 0.85
C ASP A 657 -7.96 13.82 1.63
N HIS A 658 -7.97 13.89 2.97
CA HIS A 658 -8.09 12.70 3.81
C HIS A 658 -7.05 11.61 3.48
N VAL A 659 -5.78 11.97 3.25
CA VAL A 659 -4.71 10.97 3.08
C VAL A 659 -3.93 10.80 4.38
N SER A 660 -3.41 9.59 4.61
CA SER A 660 -2.48 9.33 5.71
C SER A 660 -1.12 8.92 5.16
N THR A 661 -0.05 9.58 5.60
CA THR A 661 1.32 9.31 5.15
C THR A 661 2.20 9.06 6.36
N SER A 662 2.96 7.96 6.35
CA SER A 662 3.92 7.67 7.42
C SER A 662 5.15 6.90 6.98
N TRP A 663 6.08 6.81 7.93
CA TRP A 663 7.28 5.99 7.87
C TRP A 663 8.21 6.37 6.72
N GLY A 664 8.22 7.67 6.39
CA GLY A 664 9.18 8.25 5.47
C GLY A 664 10.59 8.22 6.03
N VAL A 665 11.56 7.94 5.17
CA VAL A 665 12.99 7.88 5.54
C VAL A 665 13.66 9.24 5.34
N ASP A 666 13.35 9.93 4.23
CA ASP A 666 13.73 11.34 4.07
C ASP A 666 12.58 12.23 4.59
N GLU A 667 11.54 12.48 3.78
CA GLU A 667 10.29 13.10 4.20
C GLU A 667 9.07 12.18 4.15
N THR A 668 7.98 12.59 4.77
CA THR A 668 6.73 11.83 4.77
C THR A 668 5.77 12.30 3.68
N LEU A 669 5.63 13.62 3.51
CA LEU A 669 4.86 14.20 2.42
C LEU A 669 5.53 15.49 1.95
N SER A 670 6.02 15.53 0.71
CA SER A 670 6.72 16.69 0.15
C SER A 670 6.05 17.26 -1.10
N VAL A 671 6.28 18.55 -1.34
CA VAL A 671 5.84 19.28 -2.54
C VAL A 671 7.02 20.09 -3.07
N SER A 672 7.44 19.85 -4.31
CA SER A 672 8.51 20.61 -4.95
C SER A 672 8.21 20.96 -6.40
N ALA A 673 8.74 22.10 -6.87
CA ALA A 673 8.68 22.52 -8.27
C ALA A 673 7.27 22.44 -8.89
N SER A 674 6.25 22.75 -8.08
CA SER A 674 4.84 22.51 -8.42
C SER A 674 4.00 23.79 -8.31
N ASP A 675 2.73 23.79 -8.73
CA ASP A 675 1.83 24.94 -8.61
C ASP A 675 0.37 24.53 -8.38
N ASN A 676 -0.43 25.37 -7.72
CA ASN A 676 -1.82 25.10 -7.35
C ASN A 676 -2.02 23.74 -6.63
N ILE A 677 -1.44 23.62 -5.43
CA ILE A 677 -1.48 22.40 -4.63
C ILE A 677 -2.28 22.63 -3.35
N THR A 678 -3.20 21.72 -3.02
CA THR A 678 -3.82 21.63 -1.69
C THR A 678 -3.52 20.27 -1.06
N VAL A 679 -3.12 20.27 0.20
CA VAL A 679 -3.17 19.10 1.09
C VAL A 679 -4.12 19.45 2.23
N GLN A 680 -5.24 18.73 2.35
CA GLN A 680 -6.23 18.99 3.38
C GLN A 680 -6.67 17.74 4.14
N TRP A 681 -7.12 17.91 5.38
CA TRP A 681 -7.66 16.85 6.22
C TRP A 681 -6.77 15.61 6.33
N SER A 682 -5.45 15.77 6.24
CA SER A 682 -4.51 14.66 6.10
C SER A 682 -3.64 14.45 7.34
N LEU A 683 -3.17 13.22 7.55
CA LEU A 683 -2.18 12.89 8.57
C LEU A 683 -0.80 12.73 7.91
N ILE A 684 0.17 13.51 8.39
CA ILE A 684 1.57 13.46 7.98
C ILE A 684 2.37 13.13 9.24
N THR A 685 2.69 11.85 9.42
CA THR A 685 3.07 11.36 10.76
C THR A 685 4.21 10.34 10.74
N GLU A 686 4.97 10.27 11.82
CA GLU A 686 5.96 9.22 12.10
C GLU A 686 6.98 8.97 10.98
N SER A 687 7.90 9.91 10.76
CA SER A 687 9.12 9.63 10.00
C SER A 687 10.08 8.73 10.80
N LEU A 688 10.88 7.92 10.12
CA LEU A 688 11.82 6.98 10.73
C LEU A 688 13.18 7.64 11.02
N LYS A 689 13.48 7.92 12.29
CA LYS A 689 14.58 8.80 12.69
C LYS A 689 15.99 8.22 12.52
N ASN A 690 16.28 7.05 13.08
CA ASN A 690 17.61 6.41 13.02
C ASN A 690 17.56 5.11 12.22
N THR A 691 17.20 5.21 10.94
CA THR A 691 17.22 4.07 10.02
C THR A 691 18.48 4.09 9.13
N PHE A 692 18.38 3.92 7.82
CA PHE A 692 19.50 3.80 6.87
C PHE A 692 19.81 5.06 6.04
N HIS A 693 19.54 6.25 6.55
CA HIS A 693 19.80 7.49 5.82
C HIS A 693 21.30 7.88 5.82
N SER A 694 21.89 8.16 4.64
CA SER A 694 23.30 8.49 4.42
C SER A 694 23.85 9.63 5.30
N LYS A 695 22.99 10.57 5.69
CA LYS A 695 23.30 11.70 6.59
C LYS A 695 23.20 11.38 8.09
N GLY A 696 22.96 10.13 8.48
CA GLY A 696 22.71 9.72 9.87
C GLY A 696 21.26 9.93 10.27
N ALA A 697 21.01 10.40 11.50
CA ALA A 697 19.64 10.65 11.99
C ALA A 697 18.89 11.62 11.06
N HIS A 698 17.87 11.11 10.39
CA HIS A 698 17.06 11.80 9.39
C HIS A 698 15.63 11.27 9.50
N GLY A 699 14.64 12.14 9.48
CA GLY A 699 13.25 11.74 9.63
C GLY A 699 12.39 12.99 9.75
N TYR A 700 11.82 13.41 8.63
CA TYR A 700 11.21 14.71 8.49
C TYR A 700 9.76 14.66 7.99
N GLY A 701 9.00 15.70 8.32
CA GLY A 701 7.59 15.80 7.92
C GLY A 701 7.46 16.13 6.43
N SER A 702 7.77 17.37 6.08
CA SER A 702 7.51 17.91 4.74
C SER A 702 8.55 18.91 4.27
N LEU A 703 9.13 18.64 3.10
CA LEU A 703 9.92 19.58 2.33
C LEU A 703 9.00 20.26 1.31
N ILE A 704 8.87 21.58 1.40
CA ILE A 704 7.92 22.35 0.59
C ILE A 704 8.69 23.42 -0.18
N ARG A 705 8.84 23.26 -1.50
CA ARG A 705 9.74 24.09 -2.33
C ARG A 705 8.98 24.62 -3.55
N GLY A 706 8.71 25.93 -3.57
CA GLY A 706 8.02 26.59 -4.67
C GLY A 706 8.83 27.73 -5.25
N GLU A 707 8.59 28.04 -6.53
CA GLU A 707 9.33 29.04 -7.29
C GLU A 707 8.37 29.76 -8.27
N PHE A 708 8.69 30.97 -8.69
CA PHE A 708 7.99 31.70 -9.75
C PHE A 708 6.47 31.83 -9.56
N GLY A 709 6.02 32.17 -8.36
CA GLY A 709 4.61 32.37 -8.05
C GLY A 709 3.84 31.11 -7.65
N SER A 710 4.51 29.96 -7.46
CA SER A 710 3.90 28.71 -6.96
C SER A 710 2.99 28.94 -5.76
N LYS A 711 1.82 28.29 -5.74
CA LYS A 711 0.84 28.41 -4.64
C LYS A 711 0.48 27.09 -3.98
N TYR A 712 0.67 27.00 -2.65
CA TYR A 712 0.41 25.78 -1.86
C TYR A 712 -0.47 26.04 -0.65
N SER A 713 -1.45 25.18 -0.39
CA SER A 713 -2.33 25.22 0.78
C SER A 713 -2.20 23.95 1.59
N PHE A 714 -1.99 24.08 2.89
CA PHE A 714 -2.02 23.00 3.87
C PHE A 714 -3.07 23.34 4.92
N LEU A 715 -4.21 22.65 4.86
CA LEU A 715 -5.44 22.99 5.58
C LEU A 715 -5.93 21.83 6.45
N ASN A 716 -6.16 22.04 7.75
CA ASN A 716 -6.75 21.02 8.62
C ASN A 716 -5.96 19.68 8.66
N ASN A 717 -4.62 19.73 8.63
CA ASN A 717 -3.79 18.53 8.68
C ASN A 717 -3.21 18.29 10.08
N LEU A 718 -2.82 17.05 10.37
CA LEU A 718 -1.94 16.71 11.50
C LEU A 718 -0.51 16.47 11.00
N TRP A 719 0.45 17.20 11.57
CA TRP A 719 1.86 16.81 11.57
C TRP A 719 2.26 16.25 12.92
N ALA A 720 2.77 15.02 12.99
CA ALA A 720 3.14 14.41 14.27
C ALA A 720 4.39 13.53 14.23
N HIS A 721 5.22 13.66 15.28
CA HIS A 721 6.37 12.78 15.55
C HIS A 721 7.50 12.82 14.52
N HIS A 722 7.84 14.00 14.02
CA HIS A 722 9.01 14.20 13.15
C HIS A 722 10.18 14.87 13.89
N MET A 723 11.42 14.64 13.44
CA MET A 723 12.57 15.38 13.97
C MET A 723 12.52 16.88 13.65
N GLY A 724 11.79 17.27 12.62
CA GLY A 724 11.62 18.64 12.16
C GLY A 724 10.94 18.70 10.81
N ARG A 725 11.10 19.83 10.10
CA ARG A 725 10.40 20.12 8.84
C ARG A 725 8.88 19.94 8.96
N MET A 726 8.29 20.47 10.02
CA MET A 726 6.84 20.55 10.21
C MET A 726 6.37 22.01 10.24
N PRO A 727 6.45 22.75 9.11
CA PRO A 727 7.00 22.39 7.79
C PRO A 727 8.41 22.98 7.51
N ARG A 728 9.09 22.54 6.44
CA ARG A 728 10.24 23.26 5.85
C ARG A 728 9.88 23.87 4.49
N PRO A 729 9.32 25.08 4.47
CA PRO A 729 9.07 25.78 3.23
C PRO A 729 10.33 26.50 2.71
N GLY A 730 10.31 26.90 1.44
CA GLY A 730 11.25 27.85 0.86
C GLY A 730 11.31 27.76 -0.66
N ASN A 731 12.41 28.22 -1.22
CA ASN A 731 12.60 28.43 -2.66
C ASN A 731 14.09 28.27 -3.03
N TYR A 732 14.41 27.43 -4.04
CA TYR A 732 15.80 27.19 -4.44
C TYR A 732 16.37 28.32 -5.33
N THR A 733 15.51 29.17 -5.88
CA THR A 733 15.88 30.25 -6.78
C THR A 733 16.19 31.54 -6.03
N ASP A 734 17.28 32.18 -6.45
CA ASP A 734 17.74 33.48 -5.93
C ASP A 734 16.66 34.56 -6.12
N TYR A 735 16.45 35.39 -5.09
CA TYR A 735 15.43 36.45 -5.08
C TYR A 735 15.50 37.44 -6.25
N ARG A 736 16.65 37.59 -6.93
CA ARG A 736 16.79 38.45 -8.12
C ARG A 736 16.24 37.79 -9.38
N ARG A 737 16.26 36.47 -9.42
CA ARG A 737 15.70 35.67 -10.52
C ARG A 737 14.23 35.37 -10.31
N ASP A 738 13.84 35.16 -9.06
CA ASP A 738 12.46 34.96 -8.65
C ASP A 738 12.08 35.96 -7.54
N PRO A 739 11.73 37.20 -7.91
CA PRO A 739 11.29 38.21 -6.96
C PRO A 739 9.86 37.96 -6.44
N GLU A 740 9.12 37.03 -7.06
CA GLU A 740 7.74 36.72 -6.68
C GLU A 740 7.71 35.69 -5.54
N GLY A 741 8.54 34.65 -5.64
CA GLY A 741 8.60 33.54 -4.69
C GLY A 741 7.37 32.66 -4.71
N ALA A 742 7.29 31.71 -3.77
CA ALA A 742 6.07 30.94 -3.54
C ALA A 742 5.14 31.63 -2.52
N LEU A 743 3.85 31.33 -2.60
CA LEU A 743 2.85 31.66 -1.59
C LEU A 743 2.31 30.38 -0.95
N ILE A 744 2.44 30.27 0.37
CA ILE A 744 2.06 29.07 1.12
C ILE A 744 1.14 29.41 2.28
N ASP A 745 -0.01 28.74 2.35
CA ASP A 745 -1.01 28.90 3.42
C ASP A 745 -0.98 27.69 4.36
N PHE A 746 -0.59 27.90 5.62
CA PHE A 746 -0.70 26.93 6.69
C PHE A 746 -1.83 27.36 7.63
N ARG A 747 -2.98 26.69 7.52
CA ARG A 747 -4.17 27.08 8.27
C ARG A 747 -4.87 25.91 8.95
N ASN A 748 -5.33 26.13 10.18
CA ASN A 748 -6.07 25.15 10.98
C ASN A 748 -5.34 23.79 11.16
N ASN A 749 -4.01 23.73 11.04
CA ASN A 749 -3.29 22.47 11.20
C ASN A 749 -2.94 22.22 12.67
N VAL A 750 -2.74 20.96 13.01
CA VAL A 750 -2.23 20.50 14.31
C VAL A 750 -0.78 20.05 14.14
N PHE A 751 0.10 20.50 15.03
CA PHE A 751 1.52 20.14 15.04
C PHE A 751 1.88 19.55 16.39
N TYR A 752 2.40 18.32 16.42
CA TYR A 752 2.74 17.62 17.65
C TYR A 752 4.14 16.98 17.62
N ASN A 753 4.87 17.10 18.74
CA ASN A 753 6.06 16.31 19.03
C ASN A 753 7.21 16.47 18.01
N TRP A 754 7.51 17.71 17.61
CA TRP A 754 8.73 18.02 16.83
C TRP A 754 10.00 17.72 17.62
N GLY A 755 11.10 17.48 16.92
CA GLY A 755 12.44 17.48 17.50
C GLY A 755 13.02 18.88 17.69
N GLY A 756 13.86 19.05 18.71
CA GLY A 756 14.57 20.32 18.96
C GLY A 756 13.63 21.46 19.38
N THR A 757 14.01 22.70 19.12
CA THR A 757 13.34 23.88 19.69
C THR A 757 12.14 24.40 18.90
N THR A 758 12.03 24.03 17.62
CA THR A 758 11.12 24.66 16.64
C THR A 758 10.43 23.59 15.79
N SER A 759 9.12 23.74 15.53
CA SER A 759 8.37 22.81 14.66
C SER A 759 8.82 22.88 13.20
N GLY A 760 8.78 24.07 12.62
CA GLY A 760 9.17 24.34 11.23
C GLY A 760 10.31 25.33 11.11
N ALA A 761 10.91 25.41 9.92
CA ALA A 761 11.92 26.42 9.60
C ALA A 761 12.06 26.66 8.10
N ASN A 762 12.27 27.91 7.70
CA ASN A 762 12.86 28.26 6.41
C ASN A 762 14.35 28.52 6.60
N ASN A 763 15.19 27.62 6.09
CA ASN A 763 16.65 27.68 6.23
C ASN A 763 17.34 28.36 5.05
N ASP A 764 16.58 28.93 4.12
CA ASP A 764 17.13 29.68 3.00
C ASP A 764 17.62 31.05 3.50
N ASN A 765 18.59 31.64 2.79
CA ASN A 765 19.15 32.95 3.15
C ASN A 765 19.03 33.99 2.02
N ASN A 766 18.48 33.61 0.87
CA ASN A 766 18.59 34.39 -0.35
C ASN A 766 17.43 34.14 -1.35
N SER A 767 16.23 33.82 -0.83
CA SER A 767 15.06 33.49 -1.64
C SER A 767 13.79 34.13 -1.09
N VAL A 768 12.85 34.47 -1.98
CA VAL A 768 11.53 35.01 -1.62
C VAL A 768 10.57 33.87 -1.35
N THR A 769 9.85 33.94 -0.23
CA THR A 769 8.73 33.06 0.03
C THR A 769 7.75 33.75 0.97
N LYS A 770 6.46 33.56 0.72
CA LYS A 770 5.36 34.22 1.41
C LYS A 770 4.54 33.18 2.17
N TYR A 771 4.27 33.43 3.44
CA TYR A 771 3.57 32.48 4.30
C TYR A 771 2.39 33.11 5.05
N ASN A 772 1.29 32.38 5.13
CA ASN A 772 0.28 32.57 6.16
C ASN A 772 0.39 31.43 7.18
N PHE A 773 0.48 31.77 8.47
CA PHE A 773 0.34 30.83 9.58
C PHE A 773 -0.84 31.29 10.43
N ILE A 774 -2.01 30.69 10.20
CA ILE A 774 -3.28 31.15 10.77
C ILE A 774 -3.95 30.01 11.54
N ASN A 775 -4.26 30.25 12.81
CA ASN A 775 -5.07 29.35 13.65
C ASN A 775 -4.57 27.89 13.70
N ASN A 776 -3.25 27.68 13.64
CA ASN A 776 -2.68 26.35 13.81
C ASN A 776 -2.51 26.04 15.32
N TYR A 777 -2.63 24.77 15.69
CA TYR A 777 -2.53 24.29 17.07
C TYR A 777 -1.22 23.51 17.28
N TYR A 778 -0.28 24.08 18.03
CA TYR A 778 1.02 23.47 18.32
C TYR A 778 1.05 22.87 19.73
N ILE A 779 1.56 21.65 19.83
CA ILE A 779 1.72 20.90 21.08
C ILE A 779 3.15 20.37 21.16
N SER A 780 3.92 20.83 22.14
CA SER A 780 5.22 20.24 22.45
C SER A 780 5.01 18.83 23.01
N GLY A 781 5.71 17.86 22.44
CA GLY A 781 5.72 16.47 22.92
C GLY A 781 7.01 16.12 23.65
N PHE A 782 7.18 14.84 23.93
CA PHE A 782 8.36 14.32 24.62
C PHE A 782 9.68 14.65 23.91
N ASN A 783 9.67 14.66 22.57
CA ASN A 783 10.86 14.94 21.77
C ASN A 783 11.12 16.44 21.55
N SER A 784 10.18 17.30 21.96
CA SER A 784 10.28 18.74 21.79
C SER A 784 11.18 19.36 22.86
N GLY A 785 12.26 19.99 22.43
CA GLY A 785 13.20 20.74 23.27
C GLY A 785 12.85 22.22 23.43
N GLY A 786 11.74 22.69 22.87
CA GLY A 786 11.26 24.07 22.95
C GLY A 786 9.89 24.27 22.32
N SER A 787 9.35 25.48 22.47
CA SER A 787 7.94 25.81 22.15
C SER A 787 7.83 26.93 21.12
N LEU A 788 8.57 26.82 20.01
CA LEU A 788 8.51 27.76 18.90
C LEU A 788 7.84 27.11 17.68
N ALA A 789 6.95 27.85 17.02
CA ALA A 789 6.26 27.39 15.83
C ALA A 789 7.20 27.34 14.62
N PHE A 790 8.00 28.39 14.44
CA PHE A 790 8.76 28.57 13.20
C PHE A 790 10.09 29.30 13.39
N ARG A 791 11.05 29.05 12.51
CA ARG A 791 12.32 29.78 12.42
C ARG A 791 12.57 30.32 11.01
N GLU A 792 12.98 31.57 10.89
CA GLU A 792 13.25 32.20 9.60
C GLU A 792 14.70 32.69 9.49
N TYR A 793 15.37 32.33 8.39
CA TYR A 793 16.73 32.77 8.04
C TYR A 793 16.80 33.70 6.82
N SER A 794 15.77 33.74 5.98
CA SER A 794 15.75 34.53 4.75
C SER A 794 15.27 35.95 5.03
N PRO A 795 16.10 36.98 4.75
CA PRO A 795 15.69 38.37 4.88
C PRO A 795 14.70 38.82 3.79
N TYR A 796 14.41 37.97 2.80
CA TYR A 796 13.50 38.25 1.69
C TYR A 796 12.14 37.58 1.83
N ALA A 797 11.97 36.72 2.84
CA ALA A 797 10.68 36.11 3.14
C ALA A 797 9.68 37.14 3.67
N GLN A 798 8.39 36.81 3.59
CA GLN A 798 7.30 37.61 4.14
C GLN A 798 6.30 36.68 4.81
N ALA A 799 5.80 37.05 5.98
CA ALA A 799 4.90 36.19 6.74
C ALA A 799 3.76 36.97 7.40
N TYR A 800 2.63 36.29 7.57
CA TYR A 800 1.54 36.69 8.45
C TYR A 800 1.29 35.59 9.49
N PHE A 801 1.37 35.94 10.77
CA PHE A 801 1.15 35.04 11.91
C PHE A 801 -0.01 35.55 12.77
N ALA A 802 -1.08 34.76 12.91
CA ALA A 802 -2.24 35.12 13.73
C ALA A 802 -2.96 33.90 14.31
N GLY A 803 -3.45 34.02 15.55
CA GLY A 803 -4.34 33.05 16.20
C GLY A 803 -3.78 31.63 16.43
N ASN A 804 -2.48 31.41 16.19
CA ASN A 804 -1.83 30.14 16.45
C ASN A 804 -1.78 29.84 17.96
N TYR A 805 -2.16 28.63 18.34
CA TYR A 805 -2.11 28.10 19.70
C TYR A 805 -0.77 27.43 19.96
N MET A 806 -0.21 27.58 21.16
CA MET A 806 0.95 26.82 21.62
C MET A 806 0.66 26.26 23.01
N ASN A 807 0.69 24.94 23.15
CA ASN A 807 0.52 24.23 24.43
C ASN A 807 -0.76 24.55 25.21
N GLY A 808 -1.83 24.94 24.53
CA GLY A 808 -3.13 25.24 25.14
C GLY A 808 -3.46 26.72 25.31
N ASP A 809 -2.57 27.63 24.88
CA ASP A 809 -2.79 29.08 24.94
C ASP A 809 -2.54 29.77 23.59
N VAL A 810 -3.32 30.83 23.29
CA VAL A 810 -2.92 31.82 22.27
C VAL A 810 -1.96 32.82 22.93
N PRO A 811 -0.74 33.00 22.40
CA PRO A 811 0.14 34.04 22.90
C PRO A 811 -0.43 35.44 22.58
N THR A 812 -0.31 36.38 23.53
CA THR A 812 -0.73 37.77 23.33
C THR A 812 -0.03 38.43 22.14
N ASP A 813 1.24 38.11 21.92
CA ASP A 813 1.97 38.47 20.70
C ASP A 813 2.17 37.21 19.83
N PRO A 814 1.48 37.09 18.68
CA PRO A 814 1.65 35.96 17.77
C PRO A 814 3.09 35.73 17.31
N TRP A 815 3.90 36.79 17.25
CA TRP A 815 5.29 36.73 16.78
C TRP A 815 6.25 36.16 17.82
N SER A 816 5.82 36.01 19.08
CA SER A 816 6.60 35.32 20.13
C SER A 816 6.86 33.84 19.84
N LEU A 817 6.11 33.24 18.92
CA LEU A 817 6.32 31.85 18.47
C LEU A 817 7.36 31.73 17.34
N VAL A 818 7.91 32.84 16.86
CA VAL A 818 8.82 32.86 15.71
C VAL A 818 10.24 33.18 16.15
N ASP A 819 11.19 32.29 15.84
CA ASP A 819 12.63 32.54 15.99
C ASP A 819 13.18 33.23 14.75
N VAL A 820 13.26 34.56 14.82
CA VAL A 820 13.66 35.43 13.71
C VAL A 820 15.19 35.55 13.69
N ARG A 821 15.84 34.98 12.67
CA ARG A 821 17.31 35.04 12.47
C ARG A 821 17.73 36.08 11.43
N ILE A 822 16.88 37.07 11.21
CA ILE A 822 17.08 38.24 10.34
C ILE A 822 17.22 39.51 11.18
N SER A 823 17.65 40.62 10.57
CA SER A 823 17.80 41.89 11.30
C SER A 823 16.43 42.42 11.75
N ARG A 824 16.41 43.13 12.89
CA ARG A 824 15.17 43.71 13.44
C ARG A 824 14.50 44.69 12.48
N ASP A 825 15.30 45.45 11.73
CA ASP A 825 14.79 46.40 10.73
C ASP A 825 14.05 45.68 9.59
N VAL A 826 14.64 44.62 9.04
CA VAL A 826 14.00 43.78 8.00
C VAL A 826 12.76 43.09 8.55
N PHE A 827 12.82 42.63 9.81
CA PHE A 827 11.66 42.02 10.47
C PHE A 827 10.45 42.96 10.49
N GLU A 828 10.62 44.19 10.99
CA GLU A 828 9.50 45.14 11.18
C GLU A 828 9.03 45.78 9.87
N THR A 829 9.91 45.94 8.87
CA THR A 829 9.60 46.67 7.64
C THR A 829 9.19 45.79 6.47
N SER A 830 9.66 44.54 6.42
CA SER A 830 9.58 43.69 5.23
C SER A 830 9.03 42.30 5.50
N TYR A 831 9.48 41.61 6.56
CA TYR A 831 9.03 40.24 6.84
C TYR A 831 7.62 40.22 7.44
N ARG A 832 7.40 40.97 8.53
CA ARG A 832 6.13 41.01 9.27
C ARG A 832 5.03 41.72 8.49
N GLN A 833 4.07 40.97 7.96
CA GLN A 833 2.90 41.51 7.29
C GLN A 833 1.79 41.86 8.28
N SER A 834 1.01 42.90 7.96
CA SER A 834 -0.12 43.37 8.78
C SER A 834 -1.47 42.74 8.40
N GLN A 835 -1.54 42.08 7.24
CA GLN A 835 -2.71 41.37 6.72
C GLN A 835 -2.28 40.03 6.13
N PRO A 836 -3.16 39.01 6.13
CA PRO A 836 -2.89 37.75 5.47
C PRO A 836 -2.79 37.95 3.96
N PHE A 837 -1.99 37.11 3.30
CA PHE A 837 -2.01 36.99 1.85
C PHE A 837 -3.32 36.35 1.39
N ASP A 838 -3.85 36.80 0.25
CA ASP A 838 -5.07 36.23 -0.33
C ASP A 838 -4.83 34.79 -0.81
N THR A 839 -5.73 33.90 -0.40
CA THR A 839 -5.64 32.44 -0.55
C THR A 839 -6.93 31.84 -1.12
N GLY A 840 -7.91 32.68 -1.49
CA GLY A 840 -9.20 32.21 -2.01
C GLY A 840 -10.12 31.61 -0.94
N LEU A 841 -10.90 30.62 -1.34
CA LEU A 841 -11.91 29.96 -0.49
C LEU A 841 -11.23 29.02 0.51
N VAL A 842 -11.20 29.43 1.78
CA VAL A 842 -10.68 28.62 2.90
C VAL A 842 -11.51 28.88 4.15
N THR A 843 -12.14 27.84 4.70
CA THR A 843 -12.84 27.93 5.98
C THR A 843 -11.84 28.13 7.11
N THR A 844 -11.99 29.23 7.85
CA THR A 844 -11.07 29.60 8.93
C THR A 844 -11.79 29.50 10.26
N VAL A 845 -11.34 28.56 11.10
CA VAL A 845 -11.90 28.33 12.45
C VAL A 845 -10.86 28.66 13.52
N SER A 846 -11.25 28.68 14.79
CA SER A 846 -10.28 28.87 15.87
C SER A 846 -9.28 27.70 15.91
N ALA A 847 -8.07 27.90 16.44
CA ALA A 847 -7.10 26.82 16.53
C ALA A 847 -7.58 25.65 17.42
N LEU A 848 -8.38 25.94 18.45
CA LEU A 848 -8.97 24.91 19.31
C LEU A 848 -9.98 24.05 18.54
N GLU A 849 -10.88 24.69 17.81
CA GLU A 849 -11.84 24.01 16.94
C GLU A 849 -11.14 23.22 15.83
N ALA A 850 -10.06 23.78 15.26
CA ALA A 850 -9.21 23.07 14.31
C ALA A 850 -8.62 21.79 14.92
N TYR A 851 -8.11 21.85 16.16
CA TYR A 851 -7.64 20.66 16.87
C TYR A 851 -8.74 19.61 17.03
N GLU A 852 -9.93 19.99 17.49
CA GLU A 852 -11.05 19.07 17.68
C GLU A 852 -11.46 18.39 16.37
N ARG A 853 -11.59 19.17 15.29
CA ARG A 853 -11.96 18.66 13.96
C ARG A 853 -10.88 17.76 13.36
N VAL A 854 -9.61 18.13 13.43
CA VAL A 854 -8.52 17.30 12.88
C VAL A 854 -8.39 15.98 13.66
N MET A 855 -8.54 16.01 14.98
CA MET A 855 -8.53 14.79 15.79
C MET A 855 -9.75 13.90 15.53
N ALA A 856 -10.90 14.47 15.16
CA ALA A 856 -12.08 13.68 14.77
C ALA A 856 -11.95 13.10 13.36
N ASP A 857 -11.65 13.94 12.37
CA ASP A 857 -11.93 13.64 10.97
C ASP A 857 -10.67 13.54 10.08
N GLY A 858 -9.50 14.01 10.54
CA GLY A 858 -8.28 14.00 9.72
C GLY A 858 -7.74 12.60 9.40
N GLY A 859 -7.16 12.42 8.22
CA GLY A 859 -6.56 11.20 7.70
C GLY A 859 -7.49 10.39 6.80
N ALA A 860 -6.97 9.26 6.32
CA ALA A 860 -7.79 8.30 5.61
C ALA A 860 -8.87 7.72 6.52
N LEU A 861 -10.11 7.80 6.06
CA LEU A 861 -11.29 7.31 6.77
C LEU A 861 -11.85 6.03 6.11
N PRO A 862 -12.32 5.05 6.91
CA PRO A 862 -12.18 4.98 8.38
C PRO A 862 -10.70 4.81 8.78
N ARG A 863 -10.25 5.33 9.92
CA ARG A 863 -8.82 5.21 10.31
C ARG A 863 -8.41 3.76 10.56
N ASP A 864 -7.21 3.38 10.12
CA ASP A 864 -6.58 2.10 10.51
C ASP A 864 -6.06 2.17 11.96
N LEU A 865 -5.60 1.04 12.50
CA LEU A 865 -5.06 0.96 13.86
C LEU A 865 -3.84 1.87 14.08
N ILE A 866 -3.07 2.15 13.01
CA ILE A 866 -1.88 2.98 13.06
C ILE A 866 -2.29 4.45 13.25
N ASP A 867 -3.21 4.94 12.43
CA ASP A 867 -3.72 6.32 12.51
C ASP A 867 -4.49 6.56 13.81
N GLN A 868 -5.30 5.58 14.25
CA GLN A 868 -5.97 5.64 15.56
C GLN A 868 -4.96 5.77 16.70
N ARG A 869 -3.90 4.96 16.71
CA ARG A 869 -2.83 5.05 17.71
C ARG A 869 -2.14 6.41 17.67
N VAL A 870 -1.81 6.92 16.49
CA VAL A 870 -1.14 8.22 16.36
C VAL A 870 -2.01 9.34 16.92
N VAL A 871 -3.28 9.41 16.52
CA VAL A 871 -4.24 10.40 17.03
C VAL A 871 -4.39 10.29 18.55
N GLN A 872 -4.54 9.06 19.07
CA GLN A 872 -4.63 8.85 20.52
C GLN A 872 -3.36 9.33 21.23
N SER A 873 -2.18 9.11 20.64
CA SER A 873 -0.92 9.56 21.22
C SER A 873 -0.75 11.09 21.24
N VAL A 874 -1.42 11.81 20.33
CA VAL A 874 -1.51 13.29 20.35
C VAL A 874 -2.39 13.72 21.52
N ILE A 875 -3.58 13.11 21.65
CA ILE A 875 -4.56 13.41 22.70
C ILE A 875 -3.96 13.16 24.09
N GLU A 876 -3.34 12.01 24.28
CA GLU A 876 -2.73 11.59 25.56
C GLU A 876 -1.33 12.20 25.79
N ARG A 877 -0.77 12.82 24.76
CA ARG A 877 0.61 13.34 24.73
C ARG A 877 1.68 12.28 25.03
N THR A 878 1.46 11.06 24.56
CA THR A 878 2.34 9.89 24.78
C THR A 878 3.29 9.58 23.62
N GLY A 879 3.14 10.27 22.49
CA GLY A 879 3.90 9.97 21.26
C GLY A 879 5.42 10.10 21.37
N ARG A 880 6.14 9.35 20.52
CA ARG A 880 7.61 9.29 20.45
C ARG A 880 8.08 9.24 19.00
N HIS A 881 9.30 9.69 18.75
CA HIS A 881 10.01 9.37 17.49
C HIS A 881 10.35 7.88 17.48
N ILE A 882 10.18 7.26 16.32
CA ILE A 882 10.48 5.85 16.07
C ILE A 882 11.65 5.75 15.09
N ASP A 883 12.36 4.64 15.16
CA ASP A 883 13.49 4.34 14.27
C ASP A 883 13.09 3.28 13.21
N SER A 884 12.05 2.50 13.49
CA SER A 884 11.48 1.50 12.59
C SER A 884 9.96 1.40 12.78
N PRO A 885 9.18 1.03 11.73
CA PRO A 885 7.77 0.68 11.90
C PRO A 885 7.56 -0.42 12.97
N GLN A 886 8.53 -1.32 13.18
CA GLN A 886 8.41 -2.37 14.19
C GLN A 886 8.35 -1.85 15.63
N ASP A 887 8.87 -0.65 15.91
CA ASP A 887 8.78 -0.01 17.24
C ASP A 887 7.32 0.22 17.67
N VAL A 888 6.40 0.22 16.70
CA VAL A 888 4.97 0.46 16.87
C VAL A 888 4.10 -0.67 16.29
N GLY A 889 4.70 -1.85 16.08
CA GLY A 889 4.00 -3.07 15.65
C GLY A 889 4.00 -3.32 14.14
N GLY A 890 4.58 -2.44 13.32
CA GLY A 890 4.67 -2.63 11.86
C GLY A 890 3.35 -2.48 11.10
N LEU A 891 3.34 -2.89 9.83
CA LEU A 891 2.12 -2.92 9.00
C LEU A 891 1.10 -3.88 9.61
N GLN A 892 -0.07 -3.33 9.96
CA GLN A 892 -1.18 -4.10 10.49
C GLN A 892 -2.09 -4.62 9.36
N ARG A 893 -2.81 -5.71 9.63
CA ARG A 893 -3.84 -6.21 8.72
C ARG A 893 -4.97 -5.17 8.62
N VAL A 894 -5.41 -4.93 7.39
CA VAL A 894 -6.58 -4.11 7.08
C VAL A 894 -7.78 -5.05 6.97
N PHE A 895 -8.79 -4.86 7.81
CA PHE A 895 -9.99 -5.70 7.79
C PHE A 895 -10.90 -5.34 6.62
N SER A 896 -11.39 -6.35 5.92
CA SER A 896 -12.22 -6.23 4.72
C SER A 896 -13.56 -6.94 4.91
N HIS A 897 -14.58 -6.45 4.22
CA HIS A 897 -15.86 -7.12 4.03
C HIS A 897 -16.18 -7.12 2.52
N PRO A 898 -17.16 -7.91 2.06
CA PRO A 898 -17.53 -7.90 0.65
C PRO A 898 -17.86 -6.49 0.17
N ALA A 899 -17.47 -6.19 -1.07
CA ALA A 899 -17.99 -5.01 -1.76
C ALA A 899 -19.52 -5.11 -1.86
N ALA A 900 -20.18 -3.95 -1.74
CA ALA A 900 -21.59 -3.82 -2.00
C ALA A 900 -21.93 -4.37 -3.39
N LYS A 901 -23.15 -4.86 -3.55
CA LYS A 901 -23.61 -5.39 -4.84
C LYS A 901 -23.59 -4.27 -5.88
N ASP A 902 -22.98 -4.57 -7.02
CA ASP A 902 -22.93 -3.75 -8.24
C ASP A 902 -23.28 -4.71 -9.37
N SER A 903 -24.54 -4.64 -9.82
CA SER A 903 -25.14 -5.61 -10.74
C SER A 903 -24.70 -5.44 -12.20
N ASN A 904 -24.27 -4.24 -12.60
CA ASN A 904 -23.85 -3.93 -13.96
C ASN A 904 -22.32 -3.73 -14.09
N TYR A 905 -21.58 -3.72 -12.96
CA TYR A 905 -20.14 -3.55 -12.86
C TYR A 905 -19.65 -2.18 -13.38
N ASP A 906 -20.43 -1.13 -13.14
CA ASP A 906 -20.09 0.24 -13.56
C ASP A 906 -19.31 1.04 -12.49
N GLY A 907 -19.17 0.48 -11.28
CA GLY A 907 -18.46 1.09 -10.16
C GLY A 907 -19.36 1.84 -9.17
N ILE A 908 -20.68 1.85 -9.40
CA ILE A 908 -21.69 2.36 -8.47
C ILE A 908 -22.48 1.19 -7.85
N PRO A 909 -22.58 1.12 -6.51
CA PRO A 909 -23.40 0.11 -5.85
C PRO A 909 -24.90 0.25 -6.14
N ASP A 910 -25.60 -0.89 -6.24
CA ASP A 910 -27.04 -0.98 -6.49
C ASP A 910 -27.87 -0.12 -5.52
N TRP A 911 -27.47 -0.08 -4.25
CA TRP A 911 -28.17 0.70 -3.23
C TRP A 911 -28.15 2.20 -3.53
N TRP A 912 -27.09 2.71 -4.15
CA TRP A 912 -26.98 4.12 -4.50
C TRP A 912 -27.89 4.44 -5.69
N CYS A 913 -27.90 3.57 -6.71
CA CYS A 913 -28.81 3.67 -7.85
C CYS A 913 -30.26 3.75 -7.37
N ILE A 914 -30.66 2.81 -6.51
CA ILE A 914 -32.01 2.74 -5.95
C ILE A 914 -32.30 3.95 -5.06
N ARG A 915 -31.31 4.43 -4.30
CA ARG A 915 -31.42 5.64 -3.48
C ARG A 915 -31.79 6.87 -4.28
N TYR A 916 -31.45 6.94 -5.55
CA TYR A 916 -31.81 8.05 -6.42
C TYR A 916 -32.78 7.65 -7.52
N GLY A 917 -33.47 6.52 -7.33
CA GLY A 917 -34.61 6.13 -8.15
C GLY A 917 -34.26 5.51 -9.49
N PHE A 918 -33.05 4.98 -9.64
CA PHE A 918 -32.56 4.34 -10.86
C PHE A 918 -32.57 2.82 -10.78
N ASP A 919 -32.86 2.15 -11.91
CA ASP A 919 -32.73 0.69 -12.02
C ASP A 919 -31.24 0.30 -12.05
N PRO A 920 -30.73 -0.44 -11.04
CA PRO A 920 -29.32 -0.82 -10.96
C PRO A 920 -28.87 -1.82 -12.04
N SER A 921 -29.79 -2.37 -12.84
CA SER A 921 -29.45 -3.27 -13.94
C SER A 921 -29.13 -2.55 -15.26
N TRP A 922 -29.26 -1.23 -15.31
CA TRP A 922 -29.01 -0.43 -16.51
C TRP A 922 -27.71 0.35 -16.41
N ASP A 923 -27.05 0.58 -17.55
CA ASP A 923 -25.87 1.46 -17.61
C ASP A 923 -26.31 2.89 -17.29
N LEU A 924 -25.90 3.41 -16.13
CA LEU A 924 -26.16 4.80 -15.80
C LEU A 924 -25.25 5.71 -16.62
N PRO A 925 -25.73 6.90 -17.04
CA PRO A 925 -24.89 7.89 -17.67
C PRO A 925 -24.00 8.55 -16.61
N LEU A 926 -22.97 7.84 -16.16
CA LEU A 926 -22.08 8.23 -15.06
C LEU A 926 -21.43 9.61 -15.24
N ASN A 927 -21.18 9.99 -16.50
CA ASN A 927 -20.55 11.24 -16.90
C ASN A 927 -21.55 12.37 -17.21
N GLU A 928 -22.85 12.11 -17.12
CA GLU A 928 -23.87 13.16 -17.19
C GLU A 928 -24.04 13.83 -15.82
N ASP A 929 -24.70 14.98 -15.85
CA ASP A 929 -25.01 15.83 -14.71
C ASP A 929 -26.53 16.04 -14.72
N PHE A 930 -27.23 15.31 -13.85
CA PHE A 930 -28.69 15.25 -13.90
C PHE A 930 -29.36 16.52 -13.42
N ASP A 931 -28.79 17.22 -12.46
CA ASP A 931 -29.34 18.43 -11.88
C ASP A 931 -28.75 19.73 -12.44
N GLY A 932 -27.65 19.63 -13.18
CA GLY A 932 -26.99 20.72 -13.89
C GLY A 932 -26.06 21.54 -13.01
N ASP A 933 -25.64 21.01 -11.86
CA ASP A 933 -24.87 21.75 -10.85
C ASP A 933 -23.35 21.71 -11.06
N GLY A 934 -22.88 20.91 -12.03
CA GLY A 934 -21.50 20.80 -12.48
C GLY A 934 -20.77 19.52 -12.05
N TYR A 935 -21.32 18.72 -11.13
CA TYR A 935 -20.77 17.40 -10.81
C TYR A 935 -21.41 16.30 -11.65
N THR A 936 -20.60 15.32 -12.02
CA THR A 936 -21.09 14.13 -12.72
C THR A 936 -21.75 13.16 -11.75
N ASN A 937 -22.66 12.31 -12.23
CA ASN A 937 -23.34 11.32 -11.38
C ASN A 937 -22.38 10.40 -10.60
N ILE A 938 -21.22 10.08 -11.17
CA ILE A 938 -20.19 9.33 -10.44
C ILE A 938 -19.55 10.18 -9.32
N GLU A 939 -19.32 11.47 -9.53
CA GLU A 939 -18.82 12.36 -8.47
C GLU A 939 -19.84 12.56 -7.35
N GLU A 940 -21.13 12.64 -7.70
CA GLU A 940 -22.23 12.66 -6.74
C GLU A 940 -22.20 11.41 -5.83
N TYR A 941 -21.93 10.23 -6.41
CA TYR A 941 -21.67 9.02 -5.64
C TYR A 941 -20.45 9.13 -4.74
N LEU A 942 -19.32 9.59 -5.28
CA LEU A 942 -18.06 9.69 -4.53
C LEU A 942 -18.12 10.67 -3.34
N HIS A 943 -19.00 11.67 -3.40
CA HIS A 943 -19.08 12.75 -2.42
C HIS A 943 -20.38 12.73 -1.59
N GLY A 944 -21.27 11.77 -1.85
CA GLY A 944 -22.51 11.59 -1.11
C GLY A 944 -23.50 12.74 -1.29
N THR A 945 -23.46 13.42 -2.44
CA THR A 945 -24.40 14.48 -2.83
C THR A 945 -25.64 13.90 -3.51
N ASP A 946 -26.66 14.73 -3.73
CA ASP A 946 -27.96 14.29 -4.27
C ASP A 946 -28.06 14.71 -5.76
N PRO A 947 -27.97 13.77 -6.71
CA PRO A 947 -27.97 14.05 -8.16
C PRO A 947 -29.32 14.58 -8.68
N GLU A 948 -30.31 14.81 -7.81
CA GLU A 948 -31.60 15.39 -8.15
C GLU A 948 -31.74 16.84 -7.67
N VAL A 949 -30.79 17.36 -6.90
CA VAL A 949 -30.91 18.64 -6.19
C VAL A 949 -29.78 19.57 -6.59
N TYR A 950 -30.09 20.52 -7.49
CA TYR A 950 -29.13 21.52 -7.90
C TYR A 950 -28.56 22.32 -6.70
N VAL A 951 -27.24 22.34 -6.57
CA VAL A 951 -26.52 23.17 -5.59
C VAL A 951 -25.57 24.15 -6.29
N ASP A 952 -25.69 25.44 -6.00
CA ASP A 952 -24.76 26.44 -6.55
C ASP A 952 -23.43 26.47 -5.78
N TYR A 953 -22.49 25.62 -6.18
CA TYR A 953 -21.15 25.55 -5.58
C TYR A 953 -20.27 26.78 -5.85
N THR A 954 -20.68 27.70 -6.74
CA THR A 954 -19.91 28.92 -7.04
C THR A 954 -20.10 30.02 -6.00
N LYS A 955 -21.16 29.97 -5.20
CA LYS A 955 -21.52 31.01 -4.23
C LYS A 955 -20.93 30.83 -2.83
N GLY A 956 -20.06 29.83 -2.63
CA GLY A 956 -19.24 29.69 -1.43
C GLY A 956 -20.04 29.76 -0.13
N LYS A 957 -20.98 28.82 0.07
CA LYS A 957 -21.64 28.44 1.35
C LYS A 957 -22.82 27.48 1.09
N GLY A 958 -22.55 26.35 0.43
CA GLY A 958 -23.56 25.32 0.16
C GLY A 958 -23.68 24.22 1.24
N TYR A 959 -22.73 24.13 2.18
CA TYR A 959 -22.76 23.14 3.25
C TYR A 959 -23.25 23.76 4.55
N GLN A 960 -24.58 23.82 4.71
CA GLN A 960 -25.25 23.81 6.01
C GLN A 960 -26.47 22.92 5.96
#